data_AF-A0A915XPG9-F1
#
_entry.id   AF-A0A915XPG9-F1
#
_cell.length_a   1.000
_cell.length_b   1.000
_cell.length_c   1.000
_cell.angle_alpha   90.00
_cell.angle_beta   90.00
_cell.angle_gamma   90.00
#
_symmetry.space_group_name_H-M   'P 1'
#
loop_
_entity.id
_entity.type
_entity.pdbx_description
1 polymer ?
#
loop_
_entity_poly.entity_id
_entity_poly.type
_entity_poly.pdbx_seq_one_letter_code
_entity_poly.pdbx_strand_id
1 'polypeptide(L)'
;MALALYALAAVVATWPLAWRPRTLLGAPQGAGDPYLNLFTLGWDLRQLFASPGSWLDGRVFDAPIFHPARQALAFTDHLLLQALLVSPVYAVWRDPLLCYNVVFIASIAASAWAMWWYLRQVLDDGMGPLVGGIAWGFCAYRFSHVLHLQLQALYFLPLAFGALHRVVARRRWQDGAWLGLWYGLGALSSVYYAVIGLVALAIGGLALVAGAGRVSLGRLLAPLLVGGVVATALVGPVLVPYLQVQQREGFVRTMDEASRHAATPLSLVSEPPWRPVALAPIGRTEEDGLHPGWGASLLALLAVAALARSRRQPLLWTWAAVALAGVVLALGPDGVRPVYAFAHRWVFGFQGVRAPARFGVLLAFGVAAAAGFAVTWWRRETRSTLRPLVLGLAAIVVVEGLAWRIPYVPAPSLVTPVSAWLRDADGPGPVAFLPQPEDRAATPLMLGTLVHGRPIVNGYSGQRPAFAGAVAGALATFPSADAIWTLHDLGVRFVVAGQDGLQDAWPLTRRARVPGDEGHDEVIYELADEATLLAAVGAPATVAAPAPGTPGFAPGEVSRYDVFWDGAGTQVSAGTIEIAVLSASGADVRLPRWLPQADRARIRYEARVSLETAPWVARFFEARDVFRTYTDDQFRPIVHLREIREGRRQVDQSVYHDGAGGVVRVVPPEAASVDAGPGFRAPTDARDPIAALLLVRTLALAAGAEVAVPVNDMGRNLTLQSGPLQAETIEWRGQRVPALHMRPALVQRVQRRAPPAIDLWLSADERRLPLRIDVAAGFGRVRVELIESRPGAPRT
;
A
#
# COMPACT_ATOMS: atom_id res chain seq x y z
N MET A 1 -28.47 -23.88 -18.32
CA MET A 1 -28.90 -24.54 -17.07
C MET A 1 -27.92 -24.32 -15.91
N ALA A 2 -26.68 -24.83 -15.93
CA ALA A 2 -25.73 -24.67 -14.81
C ALA A 2 -25.52 -23.21 -14.35
N LEU A 3 -25.29 -22.28 -15.29
CA LEU A 3 -25.16 -20.85 -14.96
C LEU A 3 -26.40 -20.27 -14.25
N ALA A 4 -27.61 -20.67 -14.68
CA ALA A 4 -28.85 -20.22 -14.05
C ALA A 4 -29.00 -20.75 -12.61
N LEU A 5 -28.60 -22.01 -12.38
CA LEU A 5 -28.56 -22.58 -11.02
C LEU A 5 -27.56 -21.83 -10.13
N TYR A 6 -26.39 -21.49 -10.65
CA TYR A 6 -25.40 -20.70 -9.90
C TYR A 6 -25.83 -19.26 -9.66
N ALA A 7 -26.52 -18.63 -10.61
CA ALA A 7 -27.10 -17.31 -10.43
C ALA A 7 -28.17 -17.32 -9.34
N LEU A 8 -29.07 -18.32 -9.34
CA LEU A 8 -30.06 -18.49 -8.29
C LEU A 8 -29.39 -18.74 -6.92
N ALA A 9 -28.39 -19.63 -6.87
CA ALA A 9 -27.61 -19.89 -5.67
C ALA A 9 -26.90 -18.62 -5.16
N ALA A 10 -26.34 -17.79 -6.04
CA ALA A 10 -25.71 -16.53 -5.68
C ALA A 10 -26.72 -15.55 -5.08
N VAL A 11 -27.92 -15.45 -5.67
CA VAL A 11 -29.01 -14.64 -5.12
C VAL A 11 -29.43 -15.11 -3.73
N VAL A 12 -29.55 -16.44 -3.53
CA VAL A 12 -29.92 -17.02 -2.23
C VAL A 12 -28.82 -16.78 -1.18
N ALA A 13 -27.56 -17.08 -1.52
CA ALA A 13 -26.42 -16.90 -0.62
C ALA A 13 -26.16 -15.43 -0.26
N THR A 14 -26.60 -14.50 -1.11
CA THR A 14 -26.45 -13.06 -0.87
C THR A 14 -27.75 -12.39 -0.42
N TRP A 15 -28.81 -13.14 -0.14
CA TRP A 15 -30.08 -12.55 0.29
C TRP A 15 -29.92 -11.72 1.56
N PRO A 16 -30.55 -10.51 1.68
CA PRO A 16 -31.51 -9.88 0.78
C PRO A 16 -30.91 -8.91 -0.26
N LEU A 17 -29.60 -8.98 -0.56
CA LEU A 17 -28.93 -7.99 -1.41
C LEU A 17 -29.57 -7.83 -2.80
N ALA A 18 -29.98 -8.94 -3.42
CA ALA A 18 -30.67 -8.92 -4.71
C ALA A 18 -32.04 -8.23 -4.68
N TRP A 19 -32.72 -8.21 -3.52
CA TRP A 19 -33.99 -7.51 -3.31
C TRP A 19 -33.80 -6.01 -3.03
N ARG A 20 -32.67 -5.66 -2.39
CA ARG A 20 -32.34 -4.28 -1.99
C ARG A 20 -30.99 -3.80 -2.57
N PRO A 21 -30.76 -3.92 -3.90
CA PRO A 21 -29.44 -3.69 -4.48
C PRO A 21 -29.02 -2.22 -4.53
N ARG A 22 -29.93 -1.29 -4.20
CA ARG A 22 -29.67 0.17 -4.17
C ARG A 22 -29.72 0.77 -2.77
N THR A 23 -30.10 -0.02 -1.76
CA THR A 23 -30.26 0.46 -0.37
C THR A 23 -29.37 -0.29 0.62
N LEU A 24 -28.79 -1.42 0.20
CA LEU A 24 -27.78 -2.16 0.95
C LEU A 24 -26.49 -2.19 0.16
N LEU A 25 -25.36 -2.13 0.88
CA LEU A 25 -24.05 -2.39 0.29
C LEU A 25 -23.71 -3.87 0.48
N GLY A 26 -23.17 -4.50 -0.56
CA GLY A 26 -22.69 -5.90 -0.57
C GLY A 26 -21.41 -6.10 0.25
N ALA A 27 -21.38 -5.59 1.47
CA ALA A 27 -20.27 -5.62 2.40
C ALA A 27 -20.78 -5.63 3.86
N PRO A 28 -20.10 -6.34 4.78
CA PRO A 28 -20.51 -6.42 6.18
C PRO A 28 -20.21 -5.18 7.03
N GLN A 29 -19.45 -4.23 6.50
CA GLN A 29 -19.16 -2.94 7.13
C GLN A 29 -19.19 -1.81 6.10
N GLY A 30 -19.30 -0.57 6.56
CA GLY A 30 -19.38 0.63 5.73
C GLY A 30 -18.01 1.24 5.42
N ALA A 31 -17.69 2.33 6.12
CA ALA A 31 -16.45 3.08 5.93
C ALA A 31 -15.19 2.20 6.00
N GLY A 32 -14.20 2.52 5.17
CA GLY A 32 -12.98 1.74 4.96
C GLY A 32 -12.95 1.07 3.59
N ASP A 33 -12.46 -0.17 3.53
CA ASP A 33 -12.23 -0.90 2.27
C ASP A 33 -13.46 -1.01 1.34
N PRO A 34 -14.70 -1.20 1.85
CA PRO A 34 -15.89 -1.24 0.99
C PRO A 34 -16.18 0.09 0.30
N TYR A 35 -16.08 1.20 1.05
CA TYR A 35 -16.32 2.53 0.49
C TYR A 35 -15.17 2.96 -0.43
N LEU A 36 -13.93 2.53 -0.16
CA LEU A 36 -12.81 2.68 -1.09
C LEU A 36 -13.13 1.98 -2.42
N ASN A 37 -13.57 0.72 -2.39
CA ASN A 37 -13.93 -0.02 -3.61
C ASN A 37 -15.14 0.60 -4.34
N LEU A 38 -16.15 1.07 -3.61
CA LEU A 38 -17.29 1.79 -4.18
C LEU A 38 -16.85 3.10 -4.85
N PHE A 39 -15.96 3.85 -4.19
CA PHE A 39 -15.35 5.06 -4.76
C PHE A 39 -14.57 4.73 -6.03
N THR A 40 -13.65 3.76 -6.00
CA THR A 40 -12.83 3.35 -7.15
C THR A 40 -13.71 2.93 -8.33
N LEU A 41 -14.71 2.06 -8.10
CA LEU A 41 -15.63 1.64 -9.15
C LEU A 41 -16.44 2.82 -9.70
N GLY A 42 -16.94 3.69 -8.82
CA GLY A 42 -17.70 4.87 -9.20
C GLY A 42 -16.87 5.89 -9.99
N TRP A 43 -15.60 6.08 -9.62
CA TRP A 43 -14.64 6.92 -10.33
C TRP A 43 -14.36 6.37 -11.73
N ASP A 44 -14.00 5.09 -11.83
CA ASP A 44 -13.70 4.42 -13.10
C ASP A 44 -14.89 4.50 -14.06
N LEU A 45 -16.10 4.19 -13.57
CA LEU A 45 -17.35 4.31 -14.33
C LEU A 45 -17.63 5.76 -14.74
N ARG A 46 -17.48 6.74 -13.84
CA ARG A 46 -17.69 8.14 -14.18
C ARG A 46 -16.72 8.59 -15.27
N GLN A 47 -15.44 8.27 -15.15
CA GLN A 47 -14.42 8.62 -16.14
C GLN A 47 -14.69 7.96 -17.50
N LEU A 48 -15.15 6.71 -17.53
CA LEU A 48 -15.51 6.01 -18.76
C LEU A 48 -16.61 6.73 -19.54
N PHE A 49 -17.58 7.34 -18.86
CA PHE A 49 -18.72 8.00 -19.51
C PHE A 49 -18.57 9.52 -19.65
N ALA A 50 -17.87 10.19 -18.74
CA ALA A 50 -17.69 11.63 -18.74
C ALA A 50 -16.45 12.08 -19.53
N SER A 51 -15.41 11.24 -19.59
CA SER A 51 -14.15 11.55 -20.28
C SER A 51 -13.45 10.27 -20.75
N PRO A 52 -14.00 9.53 -21.75
CA PRO A 52 -13.48 8.22 -22.14
C PRO A 52 -12.00 8.22 -22.54
N GLY A 53 -11.51 9.32 -23.13
CA GLY A 53 -10.10 9.49 -23.48
C GLY A 53 -9.15 9.36 -22.29
N SER A 54 -9.63 9.61 -21.06
CA SER A 54 -8.85 9.44 -19.83
C SER A 54 -8.35 8.01 -19.60
N TRP A 55 -9.04 7.01 -20.14
CA TRP A 55 -8.63 5.60 -20.06
C TRP A 55 -7.48 5.29 -21.01
N LEU A 56 -7.35 6.04 -22.11
CA LEU A 56 -6.33 5.84 -23.14
C LEU A 56 -5.05 6.63 -22.84
N ASP A 57 -5.18 7.83 -22.29
CA ASP A 57 -4.05 8.71 -21.95
C ASP A 57 -3.54 8.54 -20.50
N GLY A 58 -4.21 7.73 -19.69
CA GLY A 58 -3.82 7.43 -18.31
C GLY A 58 -4.35 8.42 -17.27
N ARG A 59 -5.06 9.50 -17.66
CA ARG A 59 -5.67 10.45 -16.69
C ARG A 59 -6.75 9.82 -15.82
N VAL A 60 -7.26 8.63 -16.16
CA VAL A 60 -8.14 7.87 -15.26
C VAL A 60 -7.46 7.57 -13.93
N PHE A 61 -6.13 7.52 -13.88
CA PHE A 61 -5.40 7.30 -12.64
C PHE A 61 -5.35 8.53 -11.72
N ASP A 62 -5.67 9.73 -12.20
CA ASP A 62 -5.67 10.96 -11.40
C ASP A 62 -6.96 11.09 -10.56
N ALA A 63 -7.15 10.13 -9.65
CA ALA A 63 -8.26 10.13 -8.71
C ALA A 63 -8.20 11.35 -7.77
N PRO A 64 -9.35 11.97 -7.40
CA PRO A 64 -9.42 13.25 -6.70
C PRO A 64 -9.13 13.16 -5.18
N ILE A 65 -8.13 12.38 -4.78
CA ILE A 65 -7.75 12.18 -3.37
C ILE A 65 -6.27 12.51 -3.15
N PHE A 66 -5.92 12.85 -1.90
CA PHE A 66 -4.57 13.26 -1.52
C PHE A 66 -4.01 14.42 -2.36
N HIS A 67 -4.86 15.36 -2.76
CA HIS A 67 -4.46 16.52 -3.55
C HIS A 67 -3.21 17.19 -2.93
N PRO A 68 -2.16 17.51 -3.73
CA PRO A 68 -2.05 17.46 -5.19
C PRO A 68 -1.38 16.19 -5.77
N ALA A 69 -1.52 15.03 -5.12
CA ALA A 69 -0.91 13.79 -5.60
C ALA A 69 -1.42 13.40 -7.01
N ARG A 70 -0.49 12.97 -7.87
CA ARG A 70 -0.80 12.47 -9.22
C ARG A 70 -0.98 10.96 -9.22
N GLN A 71 -1.79 10.44 -10.13
CA GLN A 71 -2.01 9.01 -10.31
C GLN A 71 -2.46 8.29 -9.01
N ALA A 72 -3.22 8.97 -8.16
CA ALA A 72 -3.61 8.47 -6.84
C ALA A 72 -4.44 7.18 -6.88
N LEU A 73 -5.08 6.86 -8.02
CA LEU A 73 -5.76 5.58 -8.22
C LEU A 73 -4.79 4.38 -8.12
N ALA A 74 -3.54 4.55 -8.56
CA ALA A 74 -2.52 3.50 -8.50
C ALA A 74 -1.94 3.27 -7.08
N PHE A 75 -2.43 4.00 -6.07
CA PHE A 75 -2.05 3.77 -4.67
C PHE A 75 -2.75 2.53 -4.09
N THR A 76 -3.78 2.02 -4.78
CA THR A 76 -4.53 0.79 -4.49
C THR A 76 -4.79 0.01 -5.78
N ASP A 77 -5.45 -1.16 -5.71
CA ASP A 77 -5.98 -1.83 -6.90
C ASP A 77 -7.03 -0.95 -7.60
N HIS A 78 -6.86 -0.74 -8.90
CA HIS A 78 -7.90 -0.15 -9.75
C HIS A 78 -9.04 -1.14 -10.01
N LEU A 79 -10.20 -0.67 -10.50
CA LEU A 79 -11.34 -1.51 -10.86
C LEU A 79 -11.77 -1.34 -12.33
N LEU A 80 -10.88 -0.85 -13.20
CA LEU A 80 -11.13 -0.60 -14.62
C LEU A 80 -11.81 -1.77 -15.34
N LEU A 81 -11.36 -3.02 -15.13
CA LEU A 81 -11.97 -4.18 -15.78
C LEU A 81 -13.40 -4.41 -15.27
N GLN A 82 -13.61 -4.32 -13.96
CA GLN A 82 -14.91 -4.49 -13.31
C GLN A 82 -15.87 -3.38 -13.75
N ALA A 83 -15.39 -2.13 -13.84
CA ALA A 83 -16.13 -0.99 -14.36
C ALA A 83 -16.54 -1.23 -15.82
N LEU A 84 -15.64 -1.74 -16.66
CA LEU A 84 -15.97 -2.08 -18.05
C LEU A 84 -17.05 -3.18 -18.12
N LEU A 85 -16.93 -4.24 -17.31
CA LEU A 85 -17.90 -5.35 -17.28
C LEU A 85 -19.30 -4.89 -16.86
N VAL A 86 -19.40 -3.95 -15.93
CA VAL A 86 -20.68 -3.43 -15.41
C VAL A 86 -21.12 -2.13 -16.09
N SER A 87 -20.34 -1.62 -17.04
CA SER A 87 -20.67 -0.38 -17.78
C SER A 87 -22.04 -0.39 -18.46
N PRO A 88 -22.59 -1.50 -18.99
CA PRO A 88 -23.95 -1.50 -19.54
C PRO A 88 -25.02 -1.21 -18.48
N VAL A 89 -24.81 -1.66 -17.24
CA VAL A 89 -25.69 -1.37 -16.10
C VAL A 89 -25.57 0.10 -15.73
N TYR A 90 -24.33 0.60 -15.62
CA TYR A 90 -24.10 2.00 -15.32
C TYR A 90 -24.68 2.95 -16.39
N ALA A 91 -24.62 2.57 -17.67
CA ALA A 91 -25.19 3.36 -18.77
C ALA A 91 -26.67 3.67 -18.57
N VAL A 92 -27.43 2.71 -18.05
CA VAL A 92 -28.89 2.80 -17.85
C VAL A 92 -29.24 3.50 -16.53
N TRP A 93 -28.62 3.11 -15.42
CA TRP A 93 -29.05 3.56 -14.09
C TRP A 93 -28.19 4.63 -13.45
N ARG A 94 -26.96 4.85 -13.95
CA ARG A 94 -25.98 5.83 -13.41
C ARG A 94 -25.75 5.69 -11.91
N ASP A 95 -25.81 4.47 -11.40
CA ASP A 95 -25.75 4.15 -9.98
C ASP A 95 -24.55 3.24 -9.67
N PRO A 96 -23.46 3.78 -9.09
CA PRO A 96 -22.28 3.00 -8.71
C PRO A 96 -22.56 1.90 -7.68
N LEU A 97 -23.53 2.09 -6.78
CA LEU A 97 -23.86 1.11 -5.76
C LEU A 97 -24.56 -0.11 -6.38
N LEU A 98 -25.51 0.13 -7.29
CA LEU A 98 -26.12 -0.94 -8.06
C LEU A 98 -25.05 -1.73 -8.82
N CYS A 99 -24.09 -1.03 -9.45
CA CYS A 99 -23.00 -1.64 -10.18
C CYS A 99 -22.10 -2.49 -9.28
N TYR A 100 -21.75 -1.99 -8.08
CA TYR A 100 -21.00 -2.72 -7.05
C TYR A 100 -21.70 -4.05 -6.71
N ASN A 101 -22.99 -4.00 -6.40
CA ASN A 101 -23.74 -5.18 -5.98
C ASN A 101 -23.95 -6.17 -7.14
N VAL A 102 -24.18 -5.67 -8.36
CA VAL A 102 -24.29 -6.52 -9.55
C VAL A 102 -22.97 -7.25 -9.81
N VAL A 103 -21.84 -6.55 -9.80
CA VAL A 103 -20.55 -7.21 -10.05
C VAL A 103 -20.17 -8.17 -8.92
N PHE A 104 -20.53 -7.87 -7.66
CA PHE A 104 -20.35 -8.79 -6.54
C PHE A 104 -21.13 -10.11 -6.73
N ILE A 105 -22.45 -10.04 -6.97
CA ILE A 105 -23.31 -11.22 -7.17
C ILE A 105 -22.90 -11.98 -8.44
N ALA A 106 -22.66 -11.26 -9.53
CA ALA A 106 -22.25 -11.87 -10.80
C ALA A 106 -20.91 -12.60 -10.67
N SER A 107 -19.97 -12.08 -9.89
CA SER A 107 -18.66 -12.70 -9.67
C SER A 107 -18.76 -14.07 -8.98
N ILE A 108 -19.70 -14.24 -8.04
CA ILE A 108 -19.98 -15.53 -7.38
C ILE A 108 -20.43 -16.56 -8.42
N ALA A 109 -21.49 -16.23 -9.18
CA ALA A 109 -22.06 -17.11 -10.18
C ALA A 109 -21.08 -17.43 -11.32
N ALA A 110 -20.36 -16.41 -11.81
CA ALA A 110 -19.36 -16.56 -12.86
C ALA A 110 -18.20 -17.45 -12.42
N SER A 111 -17.81 -17.39 -11.15
CA SER A 111 -16.73 -18.22 -10.62
C SER A 111 -17.16 -19.67 -10.50
N ALA A 112 -18.34 -19.93 -9.95
CA ALA A 112 -18.92 -21.27 -9.92
C ALA A 112 -19.02 -21.87 -11.33
N TRP A 113 -19.50 -21.08 -12.29
CA TRP A 113 -19.60 -21.48 -13.68
C TRP A 113 -18.22 -21.73 -14.32
N ALA A 114 -17.23 -20.89 -14.07
CA ALA A 114 -15.88 -21.06 -14.61
C ALA A 114 -15.23 -22.37 -14.13
N MET A 115 -15.38 -22.71 -12.85
CA MET A 115 -14.92 -23.98 -12.31
C MET A 115 -15.69 -25.17 -12.89
N TRP A 116 -17.02 -25.06 -13.00
CA TRP A 116 -17.83 -26.06 -13.69
C TRP A 116 -17.36 -26.27 -15.14
N TRP A 117 -17.11 -25.19 -15.89
CA TRP A 117 -16.64 -25.24 -17.28
C TRP A 117 -15.27 -25.88 -17.40
N TYR A 118 -14.34 -25.56 -16.49
CA TYR A 118 -13.03 -26.21 -16.41
C TYR A 118 -13.19 -27.71 -16.16
N LEU A 119 -13.94 -28.09 -15.13
CA LEU A 119 -14.14 -29.49 -14.77
C LEU A 119 -14.88 -30.29 -15.85
N ARG A 120 -15.84 -29.68 -16.56
CA ARG A 120 -16.54 -30.33 -17.69
C ARG A 120 -15.63 -30.68 -18.87
N GLN A 121 -14.47 -30.03 -19.00
CA GLN A 121 -13.49 -30.36 -20.04
C GLN A 121 -12.58 -31.53 -19.67
N VAL A 122 -12.48 -31.84 -18.37
CA VAL A 122 -11.56 -32.88 -17.86
C VAL A 122 -12.28 -34.06 -17.20
N LEU A 123 -13.58 -33.91 -16.88
CA LEU A 123 -14.45 -34.92 -16.26
C LEU A 123 -15.68 -35.20 -17.14
N ASP A 124 -15.99 -36.48 -17.32
CA ASP A 124 -17.13 -36.96 -18.12
C ASP A 124 -18.43 -37.07 -17.30
N ASP A 125 -18.74 -36.04 -16.51
CA ASP A 125 -19.94 -36.01 -15.66
C ASP A 125 -20.60 -34.63 -15.58
N GLY A 126 -21.89 -34.61 -15.24
CA GLY A 126 -22.63 -33.38 -14.96
C GLY A 126 -22.60 -32.96 -13.49
N MET A 127 -22.71 -33.93 -12.57
CA MET A 127 -22.89 -33.64 -11.13
C MET A 127 -21.58 -33.26 -10.43
N GLY A 128 -20.48 -33.97 -10.71
CA GLY A 128 -19.17 -33.66 -10.13
C GLY A 128 -18.70 -32.24 -10.45
N PRO A 129 -18.69 -31.83 -11.73
CA PRO A 129 -18.43 -30.43 -12.08
C PRO A 129 -19.40 -29.44 -11.46
N LEU A 130 -20.68 -29.81 -11.26
CA LEU A 130 -21.66 -28.95 -10.61
C LEU A 130 -21.27 -28.69 -9.15
N VAL A 131 -20.94 -29.74 -8.40
CA VAL A 131 -20.50 -29.67 -7.00
C VAL A 131 -19.17 -28.93 -6.87
N GLY A 132 -18.20 -29.20 -7.74
CA GLY A 132 -16.92 -28.48 -7.78
C GLY A 132 -17.11 -26.98 -8.04
N GLY A 133 -18.08 -26.61 -8.89
CA GLY A 133 -18.46 -25.21 -9.09
C GLY A 133 -19.03 -24.55 -7.84
N ILE A 134 -19.89 -25.24 -7.06
CA ILE A 134 -20.39 -24.73 -5.78
C ILE A 134 -19.24 -24.56 -4.79
N ALA A 135 -18.41 -25.59 -4.63
CA ALA A 135 -17.25 -25.57 -3.72
C ALA A 135 -16.28 -24.43 -4.02
N TRP A 136 -16.12 -24.02 -5.29
CA TRP A 136 -15.27 -22.89 -5.67
C TRP A 136 -15.97 -21.53 -5.58
N GLY A 137 -17.16 -21.42 -6.16
CA GLY A 137 -17.89 -20.14 -6.23
C GLY A 137 -18.32 -19.64 -4.86
N PHE A 138 -18.58 -20.55 -3.92
CA PHE A 138 -19.13 -20.24 -2.61
C PHE A 138 -18.20 -20.63 -1.45
N CYS A 139 -16.89 -20.72 -1.72
CA CYS A 139 -15.91 -21.09 -0.71
C CYS A 139 -15.80 -20.03 0.40
N ALA A 140 -15.38 -20.46 1.60
CA ALA A 140 -15.23 -19.55 2.73
C ALA A 140 -14.22 -18.43 2.44
N TYR A 141 -13.13 -18.72 1.72
CA TYR A 141 -12.16 -17.73 1.27
C TYR A 141 -12.81 -16.51 0.62
N ARG A 142 -13.77 -16.72 -0.30
CA ARG A 142 -14.49 -15.62 -0.94
C ARG A 142 -15.23 -14.78 0.10
N PHE A 143 -15.95 -15.46 0.99
CA PHE A 143 -16.80 -14.81 1.98
C PHE A 143 -16.00 -14.09 3.07
N SER A 144 -14.76 -14.51 3.33
CA SER A 144 -13.80 -13.76 4.15
C SER A 144 -13.42 -12.42 3.51
N HIS A 145 -13.38 -12.37 2.18
CA HIS A 145 -12.96 -11.19 1.40
C HIS A 145 -14.12 -10.40 0.76
N VAL A 146 -15.34 -10.48 1.31
CA VAL A 146 -16.52 -9.71 0.81
C VAL A 146 -16.33 -8.20 0.85
N LEU A 147 -15.39 -7.72 1.67
CA LEU A 147 -15.00 -6.32 1.79
C LEU A 147 -14.10 -5.85 0.64
N HIS A 148 -13.53 -6.79 -0.12
CA HIS A 148 -12.55 -6.55 -1.17
C HIS A 148 -13.15 -6.92 -2.53
N LEU A 149 -13.81 -5.97 -3.19
CA LEU A 149 -14.47 -6.20 -4.49
C LEU A 149 -13.48 -6.66 -5.57
N GLN A 150 -12.27 -6.12 -5.55
CA GLN A 150 -11.18 -6.51 -6.45
C GLN A 150 -10.84 -8.01 -6.38
N LEU A 151 -11.02 -8.64 -5.21
CA LEU A 151 -10.75 -10.07 -4.97
C LEU A 151 -11.95 -10.97 -5.35
N GLN A 152 -13.04 -10.42 -5.86
CA GLN A 152 -14.20 -11.25 -6.22
C GLN A 152 -14.04 -11.95 -7.58
N ALA A 153 -13.06 -11.52 -8.40
CA ALA A 153 -12.81 -11.98 -9.76
C ALA A 153 -12.15 -13.38 -9.89
N LEU A 154 -12.56 -14.33 -9.04
CA LEU A 154 -12.06 -15.71 -9.01
C LEU A 154 -12.38 -16.53 -10.27
N TYR A 155 -13.21 -16.04 -11.18
CA TYR A 155 -13.63 -16.77 -12.38
C TYR A 155 -12.51 -16.92 -13.41
N PHE A 156 -11.50 -16.04 -13.40
CA PHE A 156 -10.40 -16.12 -14.37
C PHE A 156 -9.46 -17.30 -14.12
N LEU A 157 -9.25 -17.67 -12.86
CA LEU A 157 -8.30 -18.74 -12.52
C LEU A 157 -8.72 -20.10 -13.11
N PRO A 158 -9.96 -20.61 -12.94
CA PRO A 158 -10.39 -21.84 -13.61
C PRO A 158 -10.38 -21.75 -15.13
N LEU A 159 -10.75 -20.59 -15.71
CA LEU A 159 -10.70 -20.39 -17.16
C LEU A 159 -9.27 -20.50 -17.71
N ALA A 160 -8.30 -19.89 -17.01
CA ALA A 160 -6.88 -19.98 -17.33
C ALA A 160 -6.37 -21.42 -17.19
N PHE A 161 -6.76 -22.17 -16.16
CA PHE A 161 -6.42 -23.60 -16.04
C PHE A 161 -7.03 -24.46 -17.16
N GLY A 162 -8.24 -24.16 -17.62
CA GLY A 162 -8.84 -24.82 -18.78
C GLY A 162 -8.06 -24.53 -20.08
N ALA A 163 -7.58 -23.31 -20.26
CA ALA A 163 -6.69 -22.97 -21.38
C ALA A 163 -5.31 -23.64 -21.25
N LEU A 164 -4.71 -23.62 -20.05
CA LEU A 164 -3.43 -24.28 -19.76
C LEU A 164 -3.48 -25.78 -20.07
N HIS A 165 -4.56 -26.45 -19.67
CA HIS A 165 -4.78 -27.86 -20.00
C HIS A 165 -4.81 -28.09 -21.52
N ARG A 166 -5.50 -27.22 -22.27
CA ARG A 166 -5.51 -27.27 -23.74
C ARG A 166 -4.15 -26.97 -24.36
N VAL A 167 -3.36 -26.04 -23.80
CA VAL A 167 -1.98 -25.76 -24.26
C VAL A 167 -1.12 -27.02 -24.14
N VAL A 168 -1.14 -27.68 -22.97
CA VAL A 168 -0.34 -28.91 -22.75
C VAL A 168 -0.82 -30.05 -23.66
N ALA A 169 -2.13 -30.20 -23.82
CA ALA A 169 -2.73 -31.29 -24.61
C ALA A 169 -2.58 -31.10 -26.13
N ARG A 170 -2.88 -29.90 -26.64
CA ARG A 170 -3.01 -29.59 -28.09
C ARG A 170 -1.82 -28.85 -28.67
N ARG A 171 -1.08 -28.08 -27.86
CA ARG A 171 0.15 -27.36 -28.25
C ARG A 171 -0.08 -26.34 -29.37
N ARG A 172 -1.26 -25.70 -29.39
CA ARG A 172 -1.65 -24.70 -30.39
C ARG A 172 -1.49 -23.29 -29.84
N TRP A 173 -1.01 -22.36 -30.67
CA TRP A 173 -0.85 -20.95 -30.29
C TRP A 173 -2.17 -20.29 -29.88
N GLN A 174 -3.30 -20.72 -30.44
CA GLN A 174 -4.65 -20.25 -30.07
C GLN A 174 -4.98 -20.55 -28.60
N ASP A 175 -4.64 -21.74 -28.10
CA ASP A 175 -4.84 -22.08 -26.69
C ASP A 175 -3.89 -21.27 -25.81
N GLY A 176 -2.70 -20.94 -26.31
CA GLY A 176 -1.78 -19.97 -25.72
C GLY A 176 -2.38 -18.57 -25.59
N ALA A 177 -3.00 -18.06 -26.66
CA ALA A 177 -3.70 -16.79 -26.65
C ALA A 177 -4.85 -16.76 -25.64
N TRP A 178 -5.65 -17.84 -25.54
CA TRP A 178 -6.69 -17.96 -24.51
C TRP A 178 -6.10 -17.99 -23.09
N LEU A 179 -4.97 -18.65 -22.88
CA LEU A 179 -4.27 -18.65 -21.59
C LEU A 179 -3.83 -17.23 -21.23
N GLY A 180 -3.19 -16.53 -22.17
CA GLY A 180 -2.76 -15.14 -22.02
C GLY A 180 -3.93 -14.18 -21.75
N LEU A 181 -5.06 -14.36 -22.43
CA LEU A 181 -6.26 -13.56 -22.21
C LEU A 181 -6.82 -13.77 -20.80
N TRP A 182 -7.06 -15.01 -20.37
CA TRP A 182 -7.66 -15.26 -19.06
C TRP A 182 -6.72 -14.88 -17.91
N TYR A 183 -5.42 -15.12 -18.05
CA TYR A 183 -4.45 -14.65 -17.08
C TYR A 183 -4.36 -13.11 -17.07
N GLY A 184 -4.29 -12.46 -18.24
CA GLY A 184 -4.21 -11.00 -18.36
C GLY A 184 -5.43 -10.30 -17.75
N LEU A 185 -6.64 -10.81 -18.02
CA LEU A 185 -7.86 -10.30 -17.40
C LEU A 185 -7.90 -10.55 -15.89
N GLY A 186 -7.40 -11.71 -15.43
CA GLY A 186 -7.20 -11.97 -14.00
C GLY A 186 -6.23 -10.97 -13.35
N ALA A 187 -5.11 -10.68 -14.00
CA ALA A 187 -4.11 -9.72 -13.54
C ALA A 187 -4.65 -8.28 -13.51
N LEU A 188 -5.48 -7.89 -14.49
CA LEU A 188 -6.16 -6.59 -14.52
C LEU A 188 -7.27 -6.46 -13.46
N SER A 189 -7.80 -7.58 -12.95
CA SER A 189 -8.84 -7.52 -11.91
C SER A 189 -8.27 -7.20 -10.53
N SER A 190 -7.05 -7.67 -10.24
CA SER A 190 -6.30 -7.35 -9.02
C SER A 190 -4.82 -7.72 -9.19
N VAL A 191 -3.94 -6.88 -8.63
CA VAL A 191 -2.50 -7.13 -8.53
C VAL A 191 -2.22 -8.45 -7.78
N TYR A 192 -3.05 -8.79 -6.78
CA TYR A 192 -2.94 -10.07 -6.08
C TYR A 192 -3.15 -11.26 -7.02
N TYR A 193 -4.13 -11.19 -7.93
CA TYR A 193 -4.40 -12.27 -8.88
C TYR A 193 -3.44 -12.32 -10.06
N ALA A 194 -2.71 -11.23 -10.36
CA ALA A 194 -1.55 -11.31 -11.22
C ALA A 194 -0.48 -12.24 -10.61
N VAL A 195 -0.07 -11.99 -9.36
CA VAL A 195 0.99 -12.77 -8.69
C VAL A 195 0.53 -14.19 -8.36
N ILE A 196 -0.62 -14.32 -7.70
CA ILE A 196 -1.18 -15.64 -7.29
C ILE A 196 -1.48 -16.49 -8.52
N GLY A 197 -2.07 -15.89 -9.57
CA GLY A 197 -2.38 -16.57 -10.82
C GLY A 197 -1.12 -17.06 -11.53
N LEU A 198 -0.05 -16.25 -11.58
CA LEU A 198 1.22 -16.64 -12.19
C LEU A 198 1.84 -17.85 -11.47
N VAL A 199 1.87 -17.80 -10.13
CA VAL A 199 2.37 -18.91 -9.30
C VAL A 199 1.54 -20.18 -9.54
N ALA A 200 0.21 -20.07 -9.53
CA ALA A 200 -0.69 -21.20 -9.74
C ALA A 200 -0.51 -21.83 -11.13
N LEU A 201 -0.43 -21.01 -12.18
CA LEU A 201 -0.26 -21.49 -13.56
C LEU A 201 1.15 -22.08 -13.79
N ALA A 202 2.19 -21.52 -13.16
CA ALA A 202 3.54 -22.06 -13.24
C ALA A 202 3.62 -23.45 -12.58
N ILE A 203 3.17 -23.56 -11.33
CA ILE A 203 3.20 -24.82 -10.57
C ILE A 203 2.26 -25.85 -11.20
N GLY A 204 1.05 -25.43 -11.57
CA GLY A 204 0.08 -26.28 -12.24
C GLY A 204 0.58 -26.75 -13.61
N GLY A 205 1.19 -25.87 -14.39
CA GLY A 205 1.77 -26.19 -15.70
C GLY A 205 2.91 -27.20 -15.59
N LEU A 206 3.83 -27.01 -14.64
CA LEU A 206 4.92 -27.95 -14.36
C LEU A 206 4.38 -29.32 -13.95
N ALA A 207 3.39 -29.37 -13.04
CA ALA A 207 2.77 -30.61 -12.59
C ALA A 207 2.04 -31.34 -13.74
N LEU A 208 1.32 -30.60 -14.60
CA LEU A 208 0.65 -31.16 -15.77
C LEU A 208 1.64 -31.73 -16.78
N VAL A 209 2.73 -31.01 -17.07
CA VAL A 209 3.78 -31.47 -18.00
C VAL A 209 4.48 -32.70 -17.47
N ALA A 210 4.84 -32.70 -16.18
CA ALA A 210 5.47 -33.86 -15.52
C ALA A 210 4.55 -35.10 -15.54
N GLY A 211 3.27 -34.92 -15.23
CA GLY A 211 2.29 -36.02 -15.23
C GLY A 211 1.89 -36.49 -16.64
N ALA A 212 1.97 -35.64 -17.66
CA ALA A 212 1.71 -36.00 -19.05
C ALA A 212 2.86 -36.80 -19.70
N GLY A 213 4.04 -36.86 -19.07
CA GLY A 213 5.19 -37.63 -19.55
C GLY A 213 5.94 -36.95 -20.70
N ARG A 214 6.00 -37.58 -21.89
CA ARG A 214 6.83 -37.18 -23.04
C ARG A 214 6.31 -35.93 -23.77
N VAL A 215 6.16 -34.81 -23.07
CA VAL A 215 5.87 -33.52 -23.68
C VAL A 215 7.18 -32.84 -24.05
N SER A 216 7.39 -32.60 -25.36
CA SER A 216 8.52 -31.80 -25.82
C SER A 216 8.32 -30.34 -25.39
N LEU A 217 9.17 -29.85 -24.48
CA LEU A 217 9.15 -28.47 -23.98
C LEU A 217 9.24 -27.44 -25.13
N GLY A 218 10.01 -27.74 -26.18
CA GLY A 218 10.13 -26.88 -27.36
C GLY A 218 8.79 -26.63 -28.07
N ARG A 219 7.87 -27.60 -28.05
CA ARG A 219 6.52 -27.43 -28.63
C ARG A 219 5.59 -26.58 -27.77
N LEU A 220 5.93 -26.35 -26.51
CA LEU A 220 5.18 -25.45 -25.62
C LEU A 220 5.65 -24.00 -25.74
N LEU A 221 6.84 -23.76 -26.30
CA LEU A 221 7.41 -22.42 -26.38
C LEU A 221 6.50 -21.46 -27.16
N ALA A 222 6.09 -21.81 -28.38
CA ALA A 222 5.23 -20.96 -29.20
C ALA A 222 3.91 -20.57 -28.50
N PRO A 223 3.07 -21.50 -27.98
CA PRO A 223 1.84 -21.10 -27.30
C PRO A 223 2.08 -20.32 -26.01
N LEU A 224 3.14 -20.62 -25.24
CA LEU A 224 3.47 -19.85 -24.04
C LEU A 224 3.94 -18.44 -24.37
N LEU A 225 4.74 -18.26 -25.44
CA LEU A 225 5.15 -16.94 -25.92
C LEU A 225 3.95 -16.12 -26.40
N VAL A 226 3.04 -16.71 -27.18
CA VAL A 226 1.81 -16.02 -27.59
C VAL A 226 0.97 -15.64 -26.37
N GLY A 227 0.85 -16.53 -25.38
CA GLY A 227 0.16 -16.22 -24.13
C GLY A 227 0.81 -15.07 -23.36
N GLY A 228 2.15 -15.07 -23.28
CA GLY A 228 2.92 -13.97 -22.68
C GLY A 228 2.68 -12.65 -23.39
N VAL A 229 2.75 -12.61 -24.73
CA VAL A 229 2.50 -11.41 -25.53
C VAL A 229 1.08 -10.88 -25.31
N VAL A 230 0.06 -11.75 -25.33
CA VAL A 230 -1.33 -11.35 -25.10
C VAL A 230 -1.52 -10.78 -23.69
N ALA A 231 -0.98 -11.46 -22.67
CA ALA A 231 -1.06 -10.97 -21.30
C ALA A 231 -0.35 -9.63 -21.11
N THR A 232 0.86 -9.48 -21.66
CA THR A 232 1.61 -8.22 -21.61
C THR A 232 0.91 -7.10 -22.37
N ALA A 233 0.31 -7.38 -23.52
CA ALA A 233 -0.45 -6.36 -24.27
C ALA A 233 -1.68 -5.86 -23.50
N LEU A 234 -2.33 -6.72 -22.72
CA LEU A 234 -3.48 -6.36 -21.88
C LEU A 234 -3.06 -5.58 -20.62
N VAL A 235 -2.03 -6.06 -19.92
CA VAL A 235 -1.63 -5.52 -18.61
C VAL A 235 -0.69 -4.32 -18.74
N GLY A 236 0.14 -4.28 -19.78
CA GLY A 236 1.20 -3.29 -19.99
C GLY A 236 0.75 -1.83 -19.84
N PRO A 237 -0.33 -1.39 -20.51
CA PRO A 237 -0.80 0.00 -20.40
C PRO A 237 -1.16 0.41 -18.97
N VAL A 238 -1.69 -0.52 -18.18
CA VAL A 238 -2.05 -0.28 -16.77
C VAL A 238 -0.84 -0.41 -15.85
N LEU A 239 0.12 -1.27 -16.18
CA LEU A 239 1.35 -1.44 -15.40
C LEU A 239 2.22 -0.18 -15.39
N VAL A 240 2.22 0.62 -16.47
CA VAL A 240 3.06 1.83 -16.59
C VAL A 240 2.80 2.85 -15.47
N PRO A 241 1.55 3.29 -15.19
CA PRO A 241 1.24 4.13 -14.04
C PRO A 241 1.71 3.57 -12.69
N TYR A 242 1.59 2.26 -12.46
CA TYR A 242 2.08 1.64 -11.23
C TYR A 242 3.60 1.71 -11.11
N LEU A 243 4.34 1.50 -12.21
CA LEU A 243 5.79 1.63 -12.22
C LEU A 243 6.24 3.08 -11.98
N GLN A 244 5.55 4.05 -12.59
CA GLN A 244 5.82 5.48 -12.37
C GLN A 244 5.59 5.89 -10.92
N VAL A 245 4.46 5.47 -10.33
CA VAL A 245 4.15 5.71 -8.91
C VAL A 245 5.14 4.99 -8.01
N GLN A 246 5.52 3.75 -8.32
CA GLN A 246 6.51 3.01 -7.55
C GLN A 246 7.88 3.71 -7.55
N GLN A 247 8.32 4.24 -8.69
CA GLN A 247 9.55 5.01 -8.81
C GLN A 247 9.49 6.33 -8.01
N ARG A 248 8.37 7.06 -8.12
CA ARG A 248 8.19 8.37 -7.48
C ARG A 248 8.02 8.29 -5.97
N GLU A 249 7.20 7.35 -5.48
CA GLU A 249 6.81 7.25 -4.07
C GLU A 249 7.59 6.17 -3.31
N GLY A 250 8.24 5.23 -4.01
CA GLY A 250 9.07 4.21 -3.37
C GLY A 250 8.30 3.10 -2.68
N PHE A 251 7.10 2.83 -3.17
CA PHE A 251 6.13 1.88 -2.66
C PHE A 251 6.61 0.43 -2.72
N VAL A 252 6.87 -0.17 -1.56
CA VAL A 252 7.25 -1.58 -1.39
C VAL A 252 6.67 -2.12 -0.08
N ARG A 253 6.15 -3.36 -0.10
CA ARG A 253 5.75 -4.08 1.12
C ARG A 253 6.92 -4.88 1.66
N THR A 254 7.30 -4.61 2.91
CA THR A 254 8.40 -5.30 3.58
C THR A 254 7.99 -6.71 4.01
N MET A 255 8.97 -7.56 4.30
CA MET A 255 8.69 -8.89 4.86
C MET A 255 7.99 -8.80 6.23
N ASP A 256 8.31 -7.80 7.05
CA ASP A 256 7.63 -7.55 8.33
C ASP A 256 6.13 -7.26 8.14
N GLU A 257 5.79 -6.42 7.15
CA GLU A 257 4.39 -6.13 6.86
C GLU A 257 3.64 -7.38 6.36
N ALA A 258 4.32 -8.21 5.57
CA ALA A 258 3.80 -9.50 5.13
C ALA A 258 3.59 -10.48 6.29
N SER A 259 4.51 -10.58 7.25
CA SER A 259 4.36 -11.42 8.45
C SER A 259 3.12 -11.04 9.26
N ARG A 260 2.83 -9.75 9.41
CA ARG A 260 1.62 -9.27 10.14
C ARG A 260 0.28 -9.72 9.55
N HIS A 261 0.27 -10.11 8.28
CA HIS A 261 -0.93 -10.56 7.56
C HIS A 261 -0.78 -11.99 7.02
N ALA A 262 0.17 -12.76 7.57
CA ALA A 262 0.38 -14.15 7.23
C ALA A 262 -0.69 -15.04 7.86
N ALA A 263 -1.04 -16.13 7.17
CA ALA A 263 -1.93 -17.13 7.73
C ALA A 263 -1.23 -17.92 8.83
N THR A 264 -2.00 -18.36 9.81
CA THR A 264 -1.55 -19.36 10.79
C THR A 264 -2.08 -20.73 10.39
N PRO A 265 -1.53 -21.84 10.94
CA PRO A 265 -2.12 -23.17 10.74
C PRO A 265 -3.61 -23.23 11.13
N LEU A 266 -4.03 -22.44 12.13
CA LEU A 266 -5.43 -22.34 12.54
C LEU A 266 -6.29 -21.67 11.44
N SER A 267 -5.75 -20.70 10.70
CA SER A 267 -6.46 -20.02 9.60
C SER A 267 -6.91 -21.01 8.51
N LEU A 268 -6.15 -22.10 8.27
CA LEU A 268 -6.49 -23.12 7.27
C LEU A 268 -7.76 -23.94 7.59
N VAL A 269 -8.15 -23.98 8.85
CA VAL A 269 -9.37 -24.64 9.33
C VAL A 269 -10.38 -23.63 9.88
N SER A 270 -10.13 -22.33 9.74
CA SER A 270 -11.01 -21.29 10.23
C SER A 270 -12.01 -20.84 9.17
N GLU A 271 -13.18 -20.43 9.64
CA GLU A 271 -14.27 -19.90 8.83
C GLU A 271 -14.47 -18.40 9.12
N PRO A 272 -15.00 -17.63 8.16
CA PRO A 272 -15.36 -16.25 8.42
C PRO A 272 -16.57 -16.16 9.36
N PRO A 273 -16.76 -15.03 10.05
CA PRO A 273 -17.82 -14.87 11.06
C PRO A 273 -19.24 -14.88 10.48
N TRP A 274 -19.40 -14.88 9.15
CA TRP A 274 -20.68 -14.80 8.45
C TRP A 274 -21.42 -16.15 8.35
N ARG A 275 -20.90 -17.22 8.94
CA ARG A 275 -21.59 -18.52 8.99
C ARG A 275 -22.57 -18.58 10.17
N PRO A 276 -23.82 -19.03 9.96
CA PRO A 276 -24.86 -19.08 10.99
C PRO A 276 -24.57 -20.12 12.08
N VAL A 277 -23.81 -21.16 11.76
CA VAL A 277 -23.35 -22.18 12.71
C VAL A 277 -21.86 -22.32 12.52
N ALA A 278 -21.09 -21.96 13.54
CA ALA A 278 -19.65 -22.16 13.54
C ALA A 278 -19.35 -23.65 13.68
N LEU A 279 -19.16 -24.33 12.54
CA LEU A 279 -18.67 -25.72 12.49
C LEU A 279 -17.14 -25.77 12.58
N ALA A 280 -16.50 -24.61 12.67
CA ALA A 280 -15.07 -24.44 12.75
C ALA A 280 -14.73 -23.15 13.53
N PRO A 281 -13.48 -22.98 13.99
CA PRO A 281 -13.02 -21.73 14.61
C PRO A 281 -13.26 -20.52 13.71
N ILE A 282 -13.60 -19.37 14.29
CA ILE A 282 -13.72 -18.13 13.53
C ILE A 282 -12.33 -17.51 13.35
N GLY A 283 -12.02 -17.09 12.12
CA GLY A 283 -10.75 -16.42 11.80
C GLY A 283 -10.54 -15.16 12.65
N ARG A 284 -9.28 -14.86 13.01
CA ARG A 284 -8.95 -13.70 13.85
C ARG A 284 -9.14 -12.38 13.09
N THR A 285 -8.93 -12.43 11.78
CA THR A 285 -9.03 -11.29 10.86
C THR A 285 -9.85 -11.68 9.62
N GLU A 286 -10.18 -10.68 8.80
CA GLU A 286 -10.84 -10.85 7.49
C GLU A 286 -10.02 -11.72 6.52
N GLU A 287 -8.73 -11.92 6.79
CA GLU A 287 -7.80 -12.70 5.96
C GLU A 287 -7.67 -14.17 6.42
N ASP A 288 -8.20 -14.53 7.59
CA ASP A 288 -7.94 -15.82 8.24
C ASP A 288 -8.95 -16.93 7.93
N GLY A 289 -10.11 -16.61 7.36
CA GLY A 289 -11.13 -17.61 7.03
C GLY A 289 -10.77 -18.37 5.75
N LEU A 290 -9.82 -19.30 5.81
CA LEU A 290 -9.28 -20.00 4.63
C LEU A 290 -9.84 -21.42 4.42
N HIS A 291 -10.67 -21.93 5.34
CA HIS A 291 -11.19 -23.29 5.26
C HIS A 291 -12.06 -23.50 4.00
N PRO A 292 -11.74 -24.47 3.11
CA PRO A 292 -12.53 -24.71 1.89
C PRO A 292 -13.96 -25.26 2.12
N GLY A 293 -14.32 -25.61 3.36
CA GLY A 293 -15.58 -26.25 3.74
C GLY A 293 -15.41 -27.75 3.98
N TRP A 294 -16.14 -28.29 4.96
CA TRP A 294 -15.96 -29.68 5.40
C TRP A 294 -16.36 -30.68 4.33
N GLY A 295 -17.47 -30.44 3.62
CA GLY A 295 -17.93 -31.32 2.56
C GLY A 295 -16.92 -31.42 1.43
N ALA A 296 -16.35 -30.28 1.01
CA ALA A 296 -15.37 -30.22 -0.07
C ALA A 296 -14.03 -30.85 0.34
N SER A 297 -13.56 -30.57 1.57
CA SER A 297 -12.33 -31.16 2.13
C SER A 297 -12.42 -32.69 2.23
N LEU A 298 -13.53 -33.23 2.75
CA LEU A 298 -13.73 -34.68 2.87
C LEU A 298 -13.85 -35.35 1.49
N LEU A 299 -14.52 -34.71 0.52
CA LEU A 299 -14.54 -35.19 -0.86
C LEU A 299 -13.14 -35.16 -1.50
N ALA A 300 -12.34 -34.13 -1.24
CA ALA A 300 -10.96 -34.06 -1.73
C ALA A 300 -10.09 -35.19 -1.14
N LEU A 301 -10.27 -35.58 0.12
CA LEU A 301 -9.63 -36.76 0.70
C LEU A 301 -10.04 -38.06 -0.02
N LEU A 302 -11.33 -38.20 -0.36
CA LEU A 302 -11.81 -39.33 -1.17
C LEU A 302 -11.24 -39.32 -2.61
N ALA A 303 -10.86 -38.16 -3.15
CA ALA A 303 -10.15 -38.07 -4.42
C ALA A 303 -8.74 -38.66 -4.32
N VAL A 304 -8.05 -38.46 -3.19
CA VAL A 304 -6.73 -39.06 -2.92
C VAL A 304 -6.82 -40.58 -2.90
N ALA A 305 -7.86 -41.16 -2.30
CA ALA A 305 -8.08 -42.61 -2.31
C ALA A 305 -8.28 -43.19 -3.73
N ALA A 306 -8.73 -42.36 -4.67
CA ALA A 306 -8.91 -42.73 -6.07
C ALA A 306 -7.63 -42.53 -6.92
N LEU A 307 -6.60 -41.87 -6.39
CA LEU A 307 -5.38 -41.50 -7.11
C LEU A 307 -4.71 -42.70 -7.74
N ALA A 308 -4.41 -43.76 -6.97
CA ALA A 308 -3.71 -44.95 -7.46
C ALA A 308 -4.46 -45.71 -8.57
N ARG A 309 -5.77 -45.51 -8.69
CA ARG A 309 -6.65 -46.27 -9.62
C ARG A 309 -7.13 -45.45 -10.81
N SER A 310 -6.99 -44.13 -10.78
CA SER A 310 -7.49 -43.26 -11.84
C SER A 310 -6.45 -43.02 -12.93
N ARG A 311 -6.88 -43.05 -14.20
CA ARG A 311 -6.04 -42.57 -15.32
C ARG A 311 -5.85 -41.05 -15.32
N ARG A 312 -6.57 -40.32 -14.46
CA ARG A 312 -6.49 -38.86 -14.31
C ARG A 312 -5.52 -38.42 -13.20
N GLN A 313 -4.60 -39.29 -12.77
CA GLN A 313 -3.53 -38.99 -11.79
C GLN A 313 -2.82 -37.64 -12.02
N PRO A 314 -2.43 -37.26 -13.26
CA PRO A 314 -1.76 -35.98 -13.50
C PRO A 314 -2.58 -34.76 -13.04
N LEU A 315 -3.90 -34.79 -13.21
CA LEU A 315 -4.80 -33.71 -12.80
C LEU A 315 -4.89 -33.62 -11.28
N LEU A 316 -5.02 -34.76 -10.60
CA LEU A 316 -5.05 -34.80 -9.14
C LEU A 316 -3.75 -34.29 -8.52
N TRP A 317 -2.60 -34.69 -9.06
CA TRP A 317 -1.30 -34.18 -8.65
C TRP A 317 -1.16 -32.68 -8.90
N THR A 318 -1.70 -32.18 -10.02
CA THR A 318 -1.72 -30.76 -10.34
C THR A 318 -2.52 -29.97 -9.30
N TRP A 319 -3.74 -30.41 -8.97
CA TRP A 319 -4.58 -29.73 -7.97
C TRP A 319 -3.96 -29.80 -6.58
N ALA A 320 -3.35 -30.92 -6.20
CA ALA A 320 -2.64 -31.08 -4.94
C ALA A 320 -1.40 -30.17 -4.85
N ALA A 321 -0.61 -30.08 -5.91
CA ALA A 321 0.58 -29.21 -5.96
C ALA A 321 0.20 -27.72 -5.85
N VAL A 322 -0.86 -27.30 -6.54
CA VAL A 322 -1.38 -25.91 -6.46
C VAL A 322 -1.92 -25.62 -5.06
N ALA A 323 -2.68 -26.54 -4.46
CA ALA A 323 -3.18 -26.38 -3.10
C ALA A 323 -2.04 -26.30 -2.07
N LEU A 324 -1.04 -27.18 -2.17
CA LEU A 324 0.12 -27.19 -1.29
C LEU A 324 0.94 -25.90 -1.41
N ALA A 325 1.17 -25.42 -2.63
CA ALA A 325 1.85 -24.15 -2.86
C ALA A 325 1.08 -22.97 -2.24
N GLY A 326 -0.26 -22.98 -2.36
CA GLY A 326 -1.14 -22.05 -1.68
C GLY A 326 -0.92 -22.02 -0.18
N VAL A 327 -0.94 -23.18 0.47
CA VAL A 327 -0.70 -23.31 1.92
C VAL A 327 0.68 -22.79 2.30
N VAL A 328 1.73 -23.22 1.61
CA VAL A 328 3.12 -22.84 1.91
C VAL A 328 3.32 -21.32 1.82
N LEU A 329 2.77 -20.69 0.78
CA LEU A 329 2.89 -19.24 0.60
C LEU A 329 1.93 -18.46 1.51
N ALA A 330 0.77 -19.03 1.87
CA ALA A 330 -0.18 -18.39 2.78
C ALA A 330 0.37 -18.22 4.19
N LEU A 331 1.18 -19.17 4.66
CA LEU A 331 1.87 -19.07 5.95
C LEU A 331 2.95 -17.97 5.97
N GLY A 332 3.23 -17.32 4.83
CA GLY A 332 4.07 -16.14 4.76
C GLY A 332 5.53 -16.37 5.19
N PRO A 333 6.24 -15.30 5.59
CA PRO A 333 7.61 -15.39 6.08
C PRO A 333 7.75 -16.21 7.37
N ASP A 334 6.70 -16.32 8.18
CA ASP A 334 6.72 -16.98 9.48
C ASP A 334 6.52 -18.51 9.37
N GLY A 335 5.99 -18.98 8.23
CA GLY A 335 5.93 -20.39 7.88
C GLY A 335 7.22 -20.89 7.23
N VAL A 336 7.21 -21.05 5.91
CA VAL A 336 8.37 -21.56 5.15
C VAL A 336 9.20 -20.38 4.64
N ARG A 337 9.90 -19.71 5.57
CA ARG A 337 10.66 -18.48 5.29
C ARG A 337 11.55 -18.53 4.04
N PRO A 338 12.33 -19.59 3.77
CA PRO A 338 13.21 -19.62 2.60
C PRO A 338 12.44 -19.57 1.27
N VAL A 339 11.28 -20.24 1.19
CA VAL A 339 10.43 -20.26 0.00
C VAL A 339 9.79 -18.89 -0.21
N TYR A 340 9.23 -18.30 0.85
CA TYR A 340 8.60 -16.98 0.76
C TYR A 340 9.64 -15.89 0.44
N ALA A 341 10.80 -15.91 1.08
CA ALA A 341 11.89 -14.98 0.81
C ALA A 341 12.42 -15.12 -0.62
N PHE A 342 12.53 -16.35 -1.15
CA PHE A 342 12.89 -16.57 -2.55
C PHE A 342 11.85 -15.95 -3.49
N ALA A 343 10.57 -16.19 -3.24
CA ALA A 343 9.49 -15.63 -4.07
C ALA A 343 9.49 -14.08 -4.01
N HIS A 344 9.58 -13.51 -2.81
CA HIS A 344 9.67 -12.05 -2.59
C HIS A 344 10.88 -11.43 -3.28
N ARG A 345 12.02 -12.12 -3.27
CA ARG A 345 13.28 -11.65 -3.86
C ARG A 345 13.38 -11.88 -5.37
N TRP A 346 12.67 -12.83 -5.97
CA TRP A 346 12.91 -13.18 -7.38
C TRP A 346 11.67 -13.05 -8.27
N VAL A 347 10.48 -13.32 -7.75
CA VAL A 347 9.24 -13.21 -8.53
C VAL A 347 8.86 -11.73 -8.70
N PHE A 348 8.64 -11.32 -9.95
CA PHE A 348 8.20 -9.97 -10.27
C PHE A 348 6.82 -9.68 -9.66
N GLY A 349 6.61 -8.49 -9.11
CA GLY A 349 5.34 -8.08 -8.49
C GLY A 349 5.05 -8.67 -7.11
N PHE A 350 5.81 -9.66 -6.63
CA PHE A 350 5.56 -10.30 -5.33
C PHE A 350 5.66 -9.34 -4.14
N GLN A 351 6.44 -8.27 -4.28
CA GLN A 351 6.58 -7.21 -3.27
C GLN A 351 5.36 -6.28 -3.16
N GLY A 352 4.38 -6.43 -4.06
CA GLY A 352 3.06 -5.81 -3.92
C GLY A 352 2.13 -6.59 -2.99
N VAL A 353 2.47 -7.84 -2.63
CA VAL A 353 1.63 -8.70 -1.78
C VAL A 353 1.81 -8.30 -0.32
N ARG A 354 0.84 -7.53 0.23
CA ARG A 354 0.79 -7.18 1.66
C ARG A 354 0.36 -8.34 2.55
N ALA A 355 -0.55 -9.19 2.06
CA ALA A 355 -1.23 -10.22 2.85
C ALA A 355 -0.97 -11.62 2.26
N PRO A 356 0.03 -12.36 2.77
CA PRO A 356 0.31 -13.73 2.33
C PRO A 356 -0.90 -14.65 2.44
N ALA A 357 -1.74 -14.50 3.47
CA ALA A 357 -2.91 -15.34 3.70
C ALA A 357 -3.82 -15.50 2.46
N ARG A 358 -3.82 -14.51 1.56
CA ARG A 358 -4.56 -14.53 0.29
C ARG A 358 -4.16 -15.67 -0.66
N PHE A 359 -2.96 -16.24 -0.53
CA PHE A 359 -2.56 -17.46 -1.25
C PHE A 359 -3.43 -18.68 -0.90
N GLY A 360 -4.18 -18.63 0.21
CA GLY A 360 -5.17 -19.66 0.58
C GLY A 360 -6.26 -19.88 -0.46
N VAL A 361 -6.47 -18.95 -1.40
CA VAL A 361 -7.33 -19.16 -2.56
C VAL A 361 -6.92 -20.38 -3.40
N LEU A 362 -5.62 -20.71 -3.46
CA LEU A 362 -5.12 -21.86 -4.21
C LEU A 362 -5.43 -23.19 -3.52
N LEU A 363 -5.49 -23.19 -2.18
CA LEU A 363 -6.01 -24.33 -1.41
C LEU A 363 -7.49 -24.56 -1.78
N ALA A 364 -8.31 -23.51 -1.75
CA ALA A 364 -9.72 -23.60 -2.14
C ALA A 364 -9.88 -24.09 -3.59
N PHE A 365 -9.03 -23.65 -4.51
CA PHE A 365 -9.04 -24.08 -5.92
C PHE A 365 -8.79 -25.58 -6.06
N GLY A 366 -7.70 -26.07 -5.47
CA GLY A 366 -7.33 -27.49 -5.56
C GLY A 366 -8.35 -28.41 -4.89
N VAL A 367 -8.87 -28.01 -3.72
CA VAL A 367 -9.91 -28.77 -3.00
C VAL A 367 -11.22 -28.81 -3.77
N ALA A 368 -11.67 -27.68 -4.35
CA ALA A 368 -12.90 -27.65 -5.14
C ALA A 368 -12.82 -28.53 -6.40
N ALA A 369 -11.67 -28.52 -7.09
CA ALA A 369 -11.44 -29.36 -8.26
C ALA A 369 -11.41 -30.86 -7.88
N ALA A 370 -10.70 -31.21 -6.81
CA ALA A 370 -10.63 -32.58 -6.28
C ALA A 370 -12.00 -33.09 -5.80
N ALA A 371 -12.80 -32.24 -5.16
CA ALA A 371 -14.16 -32.59 -4.73
C ALA A 371 -15.07 -32.93 -5.92
N GLY A 372 -15.02 -32.13 -7.00
CA GLY A 372 -15.76 -32.42 -8.22
C GLY A 372 -15.32 -33.73 -8.90
N PHE A 373 -14.02 -34.04 -8.85
CA PHE A 373 -13.50 -35.34 -9.32
C PHE A 373 -14.01 -36.49 -8.44
N ALA A 374 -13.97 -36.38 -7.12
CA ALA A 374 -14.42 -37.44 -6.21
C ALA A 374 -15.88 -37.83 -6.45
N VAL A 375 -16.76 -36.84 -6.62
CA VAL A 375 -18.17 -37.07 -6.96
C VAL A 375 -18.31 -37.81 -8.30
N THR A 376 -17.50 -37.44 -9.30
CA THR A 376 -17.50 -38.10 -10.61
C THR A 376 -17.05 -39.56 -10.49
N TRP A 377 -15.89 -39.78 -9.87
CA TRP A 377 -15.26 -41.09 -9.74
C TRP A 377 -16.11 -42.09 -8.95
N TRP A 378 -16.57 -41.70 -7.77
CA TRP A 378 -17.28 -42.60 -6.86
C TRP A 378 -18.75 -42.82 -7.24
N ARG A 379 -19.37 -41.88 -7.94
CA ARG A 379 -20.75 -42.04 -8.45
C ARG A 379 -20.81 -42.80 -9.77
N ARG A 380 -19.98 -42.43 -10.74
CA ARG A 380 -20.06 -42.95 -12.12
C ARG A 380 -19.02 -44.01 -12.42
N GLU A 381 -17.76 -43.77 -12.09
CA GLU A 381 -16.65 -44.60 -12.60
C GLU A 381 -16.38 -45.85 -11.76
N THR A 382 -16.93 -45.92 -10.54
CA THR A 382 -16.85 -47.10 -9.67
C THR A 382 -18.23 -47.56 -9.20
N ARG A 383 -18.41 -48.88 -9.06
CA ARG A 383 -19.56 -49.50 -8.35
C ARG A 383 -19.25 -49.63 -6.86
N SER A 384 -18.97 -48.49 -6.23
CA SER A 384 -18.56 -48.43 -4.83
C SER A 384 -19.76 -48.37 -3.88
N THR A 385 -19.62 -48.97 -2.69
CA THR A 385 -20.55 -48.83 -1.57
C THR A 385 -20.52 -47.42 -0.96
N LEU A 386 -19.51 -46.60 -1.28
CA LEU A 386 -19.36 -45.22 -0.79
C LEU A 386 -20.28 -44.20 -1.48
N ARG A 387 -21.11 -44.61 -2.45
CA ARG A 387 -22.00 -43.70 -3.19
C ARG A 387 -22.92 -42.86 -2.29
N PRO A 388 -23.65 -43.42 -1.31
CA PRO A 388 -24.48 -42.61 -0.40
C PRO A 388 -23.66 -41.59 0.39
N LEU A 389 -22.48 -41.98 0.89
CA LEU A 389 -21.57 -41.06 1.59
C LEU A 389 -21.18 -39.89 0.68
N VAL A 390 -20.77 -40.15 -0.56
CA VAL A 390 -20.36 -39.11 -1.52
C VAL A 390 -21.52 -38.17 -1.87
N LEU A 391 -22.74 -38.69 -2.01
CA LEU A 391 -23.93 -37.86 -2.23
C LEU A 391 -24.28 -37.02 -0.99
N GLY A 392 -24.13 -37.59 0.21
CA GLY A 392 -24.30 -36.87 1.47
C GLY A 392 -23.28 -35.73 1.62
N LEU A 393 -22.00 -35.99 1.34
CA LEU A 393 -20.96 -34.96 1.34
C LEU A 393 -21.19 -33.89 0.27
N ALA A 394 -21.68 -34.28 -0.93
CA ALA A 394 -22.05 -33.33 -1.97
C ALA A 394 -23.22 -32.44 -1.51
N ALA A 395 -24.22 -32.99 -0.81
CA ALA A 395 -25.29 -32.20 -0.22
C ALA A 395 -24.77 -31.23 0.86
N ILE A 396 -23.80 -31.66 1.67
CA ILE A 396 -23.13 -30.78 2.64
C ILE A 396 -22.44 -29.61 1.92
N VAL A 397 -21.74 -29.84 0.80
CA VAL A 397 -21.15 -28.74 -0.01
C VAL A 397 -22.22 -27.74 -0.45
N VAL A 398 -23.39 -28.20 -0.87
CA VAL A 398 -24.50 -27.31 -1.27
C VAL A 398 -24.99 -26.50 -0.07
N VAL A 399 -25.22 -27.15 1.07
CA VAL A 399 -25.68 -26.48 2.29
C VAL A 399 -24.66 -25.45 2.76
N GLU A 400 -23.39 -25.83 2.89
CA GLU A 400 -22.29 -24.93 3.28
C GLU A 400 -22.12 -23.76 2.31
N GLY A 401 -22.30 -23.99 1.00
CA GLY A 401 -22.20 -22.97 -0.02
C GLY A 401 -23.38 -21.99 -0.05
N LEU A 402 -24.55 -22.37 0.49
CA LEU A 402 -25.74 -21.52 0.51
C LEU A 402 -26.02 -20.89 1.88
N ALA A 403 -25.52 -21.49 2.96
CA ALA A 403 -25.78 -21.07 4.34
C ALA A 403 -24.91 -19.89 4.77
N TRP A 404 -24.93 -18.80 4.01
CA TRP A 404 -24.25 -17.54 4.35
C TRP A 404 -25.22 -16.54 4.98
N ARG A 405 -24.77 -15.82 6.01
CA ARG A 405 -25.49 -14.70 6.64
C ARG A 405 -24.59 -13.48 6.72
N ILE A 406 -24.42 -12.80 5.59
CA ILE A 406 -23.62 -11.58 5.53
C ILE A 406 -24.42 -10.42 6.15
N PRO A 407 -23.91 -9.74 7.19
CA PRO A 407 -24.59 -8.60 7.81
C PRO A 407 -24.41 -7.34 6.94
N TYR A 408 -25.22 -7.16 5.91
CA TYR A 408 -25.12 -5.98 5.04
C TYR A 408 -25.40 -4.67 5.77
N VAL A 409 -24.62 -3.64 5.45
CA VAL A 409 -24.86 -2.28 5.93
C VAL A 409 -25.77 -1.48 4.97
N PRO A 410 -26.46 -0.44 5.46
CA PRO A 410 -27.14 0.51 4.61
C PRO A 410 -26.20 1.14 3.58
N ALA A 411 -26.75 1.46 2.41
CA ALA A 411 -26.07 2.23 1.38
C ALA A 411 -25.57 3.59 1.94
N PRO A 412 -24.33 4.01 1.66
CA PRO A 412 -23.91 5.37 1.96
C PRO A 412 -24.71 6.38 1.15
N SER A 413 -24.96 7.56 1.73
CA SER A 413 -25.42 8.69 0.93
C SER A 413 -24.28 9.21 0.07
N LEU A 414 -24.44 9.15 -1.25
CA LEU A 414 -23.49 9.80 -2.17
C LEU A 414 -23.70 11.32 -2.21
N VAL A 415 -24.93 11.78 -1.98
CA VAL A 415 -25.33 13.18 -2.00
C VAL A 415 -25.62 13.62 -0.56
N THR A 416 -24.61 14.18 0.10
CA THR A 416 -24.76 14.92 1.37
C THR A 416 -25.04 16.39 1.09
N PRO A 417 -25.61 17.16 2.05
CA PRO A 417 -25.80 18.60 1.91
C PRO A 417 -24.51 19.35 1.54
N VAL A 418 -23.38 18.92 2.11
CA VAL A 418 -22.04 19.45 1.83
C VAL A 418 -21.63 19.16 0.40
N SER A 419 -21.77 17.91 -0.04
CA SER A 419 -21.42 17.53 -1.42
C SER A 419 -22.31 18.25 -2.45
N ALA A 420 -23.59 18.48 -2.15
CA ALA A 420 -24.50 19.21 -3.00
C ALA A 420 -24.09 20.68 -3.10
N TRP A 421 -23.78 21.33 -1.98
CA TRP A 421 -23.28 22.69 -1.98
C TRP A 421 -21.96 22.82 -2.76
N LEU A 422 -21.00 21.91 -2.55
CA LEU A 422 -19.71 21.93 -3.24
C LEU A 422 -19.84 21.70 -4.76
N ARG A 423 -20.83 20.90 -5.19
CA ARG A 423 -21.13 20.69 -6.61
C ARG A 423 -21.64 21.98 -7.26
N ASP A 424 -22.46 22.73 -6.54
CA ASP A 424 -23.17 23.90 -7.06
C ASP A 424 -22.36 25.21 -6.86
N ALA A 425 -21.30 25.18 -6.05
CA ALA A 425 -20.41 26.31 -5.84
C ALA A 425 -19.63 26.69 -7.12
N ASP A 426 -19.51 27.98 -7.41
CA ASP A 426 -18.88 28.51 -8.62
C ASP A 426 -17.36 28.25 -8.67
N GLY A 427 -16.84 27.90 -9.84
CA GLY A 427 -15.40 27.78 -10.15
C GLY A 427 -14.71 26.56 -9.52
N PRO A 428 -13.54 26.13 -10.05
CA PRO A 428 -12.78 25.01 -9.50
C PRO A 428 -12.14 25.36 -8.15
N GLY A 429 -11.62 24.34 -7.45
CA GLY A 429 -10.95 24.52 -6.16
C GLY A 429 -10.92 23.24 -5.34
N PRO A 430 -9.75 22.79 -4.86
CA PRO A 430 -9.63 21.70 -3.90
C PRO A 430 -10.33 21.98 -2.56
N VAL A 431 -10.71 20.91 -1.87
CA VAL A 431 -11.43 20.96 -0.59
C VAL A 431 -10.64 20.23 0.49
N ALA A 432 -10.62 20.79 1.70
CA ALA A 432 -10.09 20.12 2.89
C ALA A 432 -11.20 19.94 3.93
N PHE A 433 -11.36 18.73 4.43
CA PHE A 433 -12.27 18.40 5.53
C PHE A 433 -11.49 18.32 6.83
N LEU A 434 -11.91 19.09 7.84
CA LEU A 434 -11.23 19.27 9.12
C LEU A 434 -12.18 19.06 10.31
N PRO A 435 -11.75 18.39 11.40
CA PRO A 435 -10.44 17.74 11.56
C PRO A 435 -10.22 16.61 10.55
N GLN A 436 -8.96 16.39 10.15
CA GLN A 436 -8.60 15.31 9.23
C GLN A 436 -9.13 13.97 9.76
N PRO A 437 -10.00 13.27 9.01
CA PRO A 437 -10.48 11.97 9.44
C PRO A 437 -9.34 10.96 9.45
N GLU A 438 -9.37 10.05 10.42
CA GLU A 438 -8.34 9.04 10.56
C GLU A 438 -8.54 7.92 9.53
N ASP A 439 -7.54 7.74 8.67
CA ASP A 439 -7.38 6.57 7.80
C ASP A 439 -8.68 6.16 7.07
N ARG A 440 -9.31 5.05 7.48
CA ARG A 440 -10.54 4.50 6.88
C ARG A 440 -11.76 5.45 6.96
N ALA A 441 -11.78 6.34 7.95
CA ALA A 441 -12.87 7.30 8.15
C ALA A 441 -12.93 8.38 7.05
N ALA A 442 -11.89 8.50 6.20
CA ALA A 442 -11.90 9.44 5.08
C ALA A 442 -12.77 8.97 3.90
N THR A 443 -13.13 7.70 3.85
CA THR A 443 -13.80 7.09 2.67
C THR A 443 -15.20 7.63 2.33
N PRO A 444 -16.05 8.07 3.28
CA PRO A 444 -17.30 8.77 2.94
C PRO A 444 -17.05 10.06 2.15
N LEU A 445 -16.01 10.82 2.50
CA LEU A 445 -15.63 12.06 1.80
C LEU A 445 -15.21 11.77 0.35
N MET A 446 -14.52 10.66 0.14
CA MET A 446 -14.12 10.20 -1.20
C MET A 446 -15.35 9.94 -2.08
N LEU A 447 -16.40 9.34 -1.54
CA LEU A 447 -17.66 9.14 -2.26
C LEU A 447 -18.30 10.47 -2.68
N GLY A 448 -18.23 11.50 -1.82
CA GLY A 448 -18.69 12.85 -2.14
C GLY A 448 -18.04 13.44 -3.40
N THR A 449 -16.76 13.11 -3.66
CA THR A 449 -16.06 13.59 -4.88
C THR A 449 -16.65 13.05 -6.18
N LEU A 450 -17.35 11.91 -6.14
CA LEU A 450 -18.09 11.40 -7.30
C LEU A 450 -19.25 12.34 -7.69
N VAL A 451 -19.76 13.12 -6.74
CA VAL A 451 -20.83 14.10 -6.95
C VAL A 451 -20.25 15.47 -7.31
N HIS A 452 -19.42 16.06 -6.46
CA HIS A 452 -18.94 17.44 -6.66
C HIS A 452 -17.72 17.55 -7.58
N GLY A 453 -16.99 16.46 -7.85
CA GLY A 453 -15.87 16.42 -8.79
C GLY A 453 -14.65 17.26 -8.42
N ARG A 454 -14.55 17.72 -7.17
CA ARG A 454 -13.42 18.52 -6.67
C ARG A 454 -12.37 17.61 -6.04
N PRO A 455 -11.06 17.86 -6.25
CA PRO A 455 -10.00 17.20 -5.50
C PRO A 455 -10.13 17.46 -4.00
N ILE A 456 -9.87 16.43 -3.19
CA ILE A 456 -9.81 16.57 -1.73
C ILE A 456 -8.39 16.34 -1.23
N VAL A 457 -7.98 17.11 -0.21
CA VAL A 457 -6.69 16.91 0.48
C VAL A 457 -6.67 15.60 1.26
N ASN A 458 -7.83 15.21 1.78
CA ASN A 458 -8.03 13.98 2.54
C ASN A 458 -8.02 12.74 1.62
N GLY A 459 -7.97 11.56 2.20
CA GLY A 459 -8.12 10.31 1.44
C GLY A 459 -7.73 9.06 2.21
N TYR A 460 -8.20 7.93 1.71
CA TYR A 460 -7.81 6.59 2.15
C TYR A 460 -7.40 5.77 0.93
N SER A 461 -6.31 5.00 1.04
CA SER A 461 -5.88 4.08 0.00
C SER A 461 -4.89 3.08 0.60
N GLY A 462 -4.52 2.05 -0.16
CA GLY A 462 -3.52 1.06 0.26
C GLY A 462 -2.16 1.69 0.56
N GLN A 463 -1.82 2.81 -0.11
CA GLN A 463 -0.59 3.57 0.04
C GLN A 463 -0.87 5.07 0.07
N ARG A 464 0.11 5.87 0.50
CA ARG A 464 -0.02 7.33 0.65
C ARG A 464 1.19 8.04 0.05
N PRO A 465 1.02 9.24 -0.54
CA PRO A 465 2.14 9.96 -1.13
C PRO A 465 3.13 10.40 -0.04
N ALA A 466 4.39 10.59 -0.41
CA ALA A 466 5.46 10.88 0.55
C ALA A 466 5.17 12.09 1.45
N PHE A 467 4.52 13.13 0.92
CA PHE A 467 4.17 14.35 1.65
C PHE A 467 2.93 14.23 2.55
N ALA A 468 2.12 13.16 2.44
CA ALA A 468 0.82 13.08 3.12
C ALA A 468 0.93 13.20 4.65
N GLY A 469 1.98 12.60 5.23
CA GLY A 469 2.17 12.70 6.67
C GLY A 469 2.60 14.10 7.12
N ALA A 470 3.20 14.92 6.24
CA ALA A 470 3.50 16.31 6.55
C ALA A 470 2.24 17.17 6.59
N VAL A 471 1.42 17.03 5.55
CA VAL A 471 0.12 17.69 5.45
C VAL A 471 -0.79 17.28 6.62
N ALA A 472 -0.86 15.99 6.94
CA ALA A 472 -1.66 15.50 8.07
C ALA A 472 -1.19 16.07 9.41
N GLY A 473 0.13 16.18 9.63
CA GLY A 473 0.70 16.78 10.84
C GLY A 473 0.34 18.25 10.99
N ALA A 474 0.46 19.04 9.92
CA ALA A 474 0.09 20.45 9.94
C ALA A 474 -1.41 20.65 10.16
N LEU A 475 -2.25 19.93 9.43
CA LEU A 475 -3.71 20.05 9.51
C LEU A 475 -4.30 19.50 10.82
N ALA A 476 -3.59 18.64 11.54
CA ALA A 476 -3.98 18.20 12.88
C ALA A 476 -3.96 19.33 13.92
N THR A 477 -3.27 20.43 13.62
CA THR A 477 -3.21 21.63 14.48
C THR A 477 -4.35 22.62 14.19
N PHE A 478 -5.24 22.31 13.24
CA PHE A 478 -6.28 23.24 12.83
C PHE A 478 -7.26 23.55 13.98
N PRO A 479 -7.65 24.83 14.18
CA PRO A 479 -7.18 26.00 13.43
C PRO A 479 -5.84 26.54 14.00
N SER A 480 -4.85 26.72 13.12
CA SER A 480 -3.55 27.34 13.44
C SER A 480 -2.96 28.03 12.21
N ALA A 481 -1.99 28.93 12.41
CA ALA A 481 -1.30 29.58 11.31
C ALA A 481 -0.63 28.56 10.35
N ASP A 482 -0.08 27.46 10.87
CA ASP A 482 0.56 26.43 10.03
C ASP A 482 -0.47 25.65 9.22
N ALA A 483 -1.61 25.33 9.81
CA ALA A 483 -2.69 24.66 9.10
C ALA A 483 -3.23 25.56 7.98
N ILE A 484 -3.46 26.84 8.28
CA ILE A 484 -3.96 27.84 7.33
C ILE A 484 -2.97 28.05 6.17
N TRP A 485 -1.67 28.19 6.45
CA TRP A 485 -0.65 28.28 5.40
C TRP A 485 -0.53 26.99 4.58
N THR A 486 -0.61 25.82 5.22
CA THR A 486 -0.60 24.53 4.50
C THR A 486 -1.79 24.42 3.55
N LEU A 487 -2.99 24.85 3.96
CA LEU A 487 -4.16 24.89 3.09
C LEU A 487 -3.93 25.82 1.89
N HIS A 488 -3.40 27.01 2.14
CA HIS A 488 -3.06 27.98 1.10
C HIS A 488 -2.04 27.42 0.09
N ASP A 489 -0.95 26.83 0.57
CA ASP A 489 0.14 26.31 -0.26
C ASP A 489 -0.28 25.10 -1.11
N LEU A 490 -1.25 24.31 -0.62
CA LEU A 490 -1.89 23.26 -1.40
C LEU A 490 -2.93 23.79 -2.41
N GLY A 491 -3.19 25.10 -2.41
CA GLY A 491 -4.20 25.75 -3.24
C GLY A 491 -5.64 25.39 -2.83
N VAL A 492 -5.86 25.03 -1.56
CA VAL A 492 -7.20 24.71 -1.05
C VAL A 492 -8.07 25.96 -1.10
N ARG A 493 -9.25 25.81 -1.69
CA ARG A 493 -10.23 26.89 -1.74
C ARG A 493 -11.25 26.78 -0.62
N PHE A 494 -11.80 25.58 -0.41
CA PHE A 494 -12.86 25.36 0.57
C PHE A 494 -12.37 24.51 1.75
N VAL A 495 -12.73 24.94 2.95
CA VAL A 495 -12.49 24.22 4.19
C VAL A 495 -13.85 23.86 4.80
N VAL A 496 -14.09 22.58 4.99
CA VAL A 496 -15.29 22.08 5.66
C VAL A 496 -14.94 21.71 7.09
N ALA A 497 -15.61 22.33 8.06
CA ALA A 497 -15.36 22.10 9.47
C ALA A 497 -16.66 22.09 10.29
N GLY A 498 -16.69 21.30 11.38
CA GLY A 498 -17.82 21.27 12.30
C GLY A 498 -17.92 22.49 13.24
N GLN A 499 -16.86 23.30 13.34
CA GLN A 499 -16.83 24.49 14.18
C GLN A 499 -17.36 25.73 13.42
N ASP A 500 -18.40 26.37 13.95
CA ASP A 500 -18.88 27.68 13.47
C ASP A 500 -18.07 28.83 14.11
N GLY A 501 -18.07 30.01 13.50
CA GLY A 501 -17.38 31.20 14.04
C GLY A 501 -15.88 31.28 13.76
N LEU A 502 -15.30 30.40 12.93
CA LEU A 502 -13.86 30.45 12.64
C LEU A 502 -13.44 31.73 11.92
N GLN A 503 -14.35 32.36 11.18
CA GLN A 503 -14.11 33.62 10.47
C GLN A 503 -13.77 34.80 11.40
N ASP A 504 -14.13 34.70 12.68
CA ASP A 504 -13.94 35.80 13.64
C ASP A 504 -12.48 35.87 14.13
N ALA A 505 -11.74 34.76 14.05
CA ALA A 505 -10.36 34.64 14.54
C ALA A 505 -9.36 34.22 13.46
N TRP A 506 -9.82 33.71 12.31
CA TRP A 506 -8.97 33.18 11.25
C TRP A 506 -9.38 33.76 9.89
N PRO A 507 -8.44 33.86 8.92
CA PRO A 507 -8.67 34.42 7.58
C PRO A 507 -9.48 33.46 6.69
N LEU A 508 -10.71 33.20 7.10
CA LEU A 508 -11.67 32.30 6.48
C LEU A 508 -12.98 33.06 6.29
N THR A 509 -13.61 32.93 5.13
CA THR A 509 -14.94 33.50 4.88
C THR A 509 -16.00 32.42 4.97
N ARG A 510 -16.94 32.53 5.91
CA ARG A 510 -18.06 31.59 6.01
C ARG A 510 -18.95 31.71 4.78
N ARG A 511 -19.12 30.62 4.02
CA ARG A 511 -19.93 30.57 2.80
C ARG A 511 -21.28 29.93 3.00
N ALA A 512 -21.34 28.89 3.83
CA ALA A 512 -22.58 28.19 4.13
C ALA A 512 -22.49 27.45 5.46
N ARG A 513 -23.65 27.20 6.05
CA ARG A 513 -23.84 26.24 7.13
C ARG A 513 -24.91 25.26 6.65
N VAL A 514 -24.56 23.98 6.64
CA VAL A 514 -25.40 22.92 6.12
C VAL A 514 -25.51 21.81 7.18
N PRO A 515 -26.61 21.05 7.20
CA PRO A 515 -26.68 19.87 8.05
C PRO A 515 -25.55 18.90 7.66
N GLY A 516 -24.72 18.51 8.63
CA GLY A 516 -23.71 17.47 8.46
C GLY A 516 -24.27 16.07 8.70
N ASP A 517 -23.42 15.07 8.51
CA ASP A 517 -23.73 13.71 8.91
C ASP A 517 -23.71 13.60 10.45
N GLU A 518 -24.55 12.74 11.04
CA GLU A 518 -24.70 12.55 12.49
C GLU A 518 -25.38 13.68 13.30
N GLY A 519 -26.01 14.66 12.62
CA GLY A 519 -26.87 15.66 13.28
C GLY A 519 -26.15 16.87 13.85
N HIS A 520 -24.87 17.03 13.52
CA HIS A 520 -24.11 18.27 13.72
C HIS A 520 -24.07 19.08 12.41
N ASP A 521 -24.14 20.40 12.50
CA ASP A 521 -24.00 21.24 11.30
C ASP A 521 -22.54 21.29 10.85
N GLU A 522 -22.32 21.17 9.55
CA GLU A 522 -21.03 21.45 8.92
C GLU A 522 -21.03 22.87 8.35
N VAL A 523 -19.92 23.57 8.55
CA VAL A 523 -19.72 24.92 8.05
C VAL A 523 -18.68 24.89 6.96
N ILE A 524 -19.02 25.52 5.83
CA ILE A 524 -18.15 25.60 4.66
C ILE A 524 -17.55 27.00 4.64
N TYR A 525 -16.23 27.04 4.72
CA TYR A 525 -15.42 28.25 4.65
C TYR A 525 -14.68 28.31 3.32
N GLU A 526 -14.44 29.53 2.85
CA GLU A 526 -13.52 29.81 1.75
C GLU A 526 -12.27 30.46 2.31
N LEU A 527 -11.11 29.97 1.89
CA LEU A 527 -9.82 30.51 2.31
C LEU A 527 -9.63 31.90 1.72
N ALA A 528 -9.16 32.86 2.52
CA ALA A 528 -8.88 34.21 2.04
C ALA A 528 -7.67 34.23 1.08
N ASP A 529 -7.48 35.35 0.39
CA ASP A 529 -6.29 35.55 -0.44
C ASP A 529 -5.01 35.69 0.39
N GLU A 530 -3.86 35.55 -0.29
CA GLU A 530 -2.55 35.57 0.35
C GLU A 530 -2.29 36.86 1.15
N ALA A 531 -2.74 38.00 0.63
CA ALA A 531 -2.55 39.29 1.28
C ALA A 531 -3.28 39.36 2.62
N THR A 532 -4.52 38.86 2.65
CA THR A 532 -5.34 38.79 3.87
C THR A 532 -4.78 37.78 4.86
N LEU A 533 -4.33 36.62 4.37
CA LEU A 533 -3.66 35.59 5.18
C LEU A 533 -2.42 36.16 5.89
N LEU A 534 -1.54 36.83 5.14
CA LEU A 534 -0.32 37.42 5.68
C LEU A 534 -0.60 38.48 6.74
N ALA A 535 -1.63 39.32 6.53
CA ALA A 535 -2.04 40.33 7.50
C ALA A 535 -2.63 39.71 8.79
N ALA A 536 -3.35 38.60 8.67
CA ALA A 536 -4.07 37.99 9.80
C ALA A 536 -3.21 37.06 10.66
N VAL A 537 -2.42 36.18 10.05
CA VAL A 537 -1.67 35.13 10.78
C VAL A 537 -0.15 35.29 10.71
N GLY A 538 0.34 36.31 10.00
CA GLY A 538 1.76 36.58 9.84
C GLY A 538 2.49 35.54 8.98
N ALA A 539 3.78 35.76 8.77
CA ALA A 539 4.63 34.80 8.08
C ALA A 539 4.77 33.50 8.90
N PRO A 540 4.97 32.35 8.25
CA PRO A 540 5.24 31.08 8.94
C PRO A 540 6.64 31.11 9.57
N ALA A 541 6.76 31.75 10.73
CA ALA A 541 7.96 31.75 11.55
C ALA A 541 7.63 31.23 12.96
N THR A 542 8.33 30.19 13.40
CA THR A 542 8.15 29.58 14.73
C THR A 542 9.33 29.85 15.66
N VAL A 543 10.57 29.80 15.17
CA VAL A 543 11.81 30.12 15.93
C VAL A 543 12.90 30.46 14.92
N ALA A 544 13.71 31.50 15.18
CA ALA A 544 14.90 31.79 14.37
C ALA A 544 16.04 30.84 14.72
N ALA A 545 16.70 30.28 13.71
CA ALA A 545 17.90 29.48 13.88
C ALA A 545 19.03 30.33 14.49
N PRO A 546 19.83 29.78 15.41
CA PRO A 546 21.02 30.47 15.91
C PRO A 546 22.01 30.73 14.77
N ALA A 547 22.75 31.83 14.87
CA ALA A 547 23.83 32.12 13.95
C ALA A 547 24.90 31.02 14.03
N PRO A 548 25.43 30.53 12.88
CA PRO A 548 26.52 29.58 12.90
C PRO A 548 27.74 30.14 13.66
N GLY A 549 28.31 29.33 14.55
CA GLY A 549 29.58 29.65 15.20
C GLY A 549 30.77 29.10 14.41
N THR A 550 31.90 28.91 15.08
CA THR A 550 33.10 28.35 14.45
C THR A 550 32.91 26.85 14.22
N PRO A 551 33.02 26.35 12.97
CA PRO A 551 32.87 24.92 12.72
C PRO A 551 33.97 24.10 13.39
N GLY A 552 33.57 23.16 14.26
CA GLY A 552 34.47 22.17 14.86
C GLY A 552 34.94 21.05 13.91
N PHE A 553 34.67 21.21 12.61
CA PHE A 553 34.94 20.25 11.56
C PHE A 553 35.44 20.97 10.31
N ALA A 554 36.13 20.23 9.45
CA ALA A 554 36.61 20.71 8.16
C ALA A 554 36.16 19.79 7.02
N PRO A 555 36.07 20.29 5.78
CA PRO A 555 35.85 19.45 4.61
C PRO A 555 36.82 18.26 4.56
N GLY A 556 36.28 17.08 4.29
CA GLY A 556 37.00 15.80 4.37
C GLY A 556 36.85 15.08 5.70
N GLU A 557 36.17 15.65 6.70
CA GLU A 557 35.88 14.93 7.94
C GLU A 557 34.95 13.73 7.67
N VAL A 558 35.32 12.55 8.15
CA VAL A 558 34.53 11.32 8.04
C VAL A 558 34.49 10.63 9.40
N SER A 559 33.28 10.39 9.89
CA SER A 559 33.01 9.71 11.16
C SER A 559 32.20 8.45 10.90
N ARG A 560 32.70 7.31 11.39
CA ARG A 560 32.08 6.00 11.23
C ARG A 560 31.50 5.52 12.54
N TYR A 561 30.30 4.96 12.47
CA TYR A 561 29.50 4.54 13.61
C TYR A 561 29.07 3.08 13.46
N ASP A 562 28.94 2.40 14.59
CA ASP A 562 28.31 1.08 14.69
C ASP A 562 26.89 1.24 15.21
N VAL A 563 25.97 0.41 14.71
CA VAL A 563 24.55 0.41 15.10
C VAL A 563 24.24 -0.89 15.81
N PHE A 564 23.68 -0.83 17.00
CA PHE A 564 23.30 -1.98 17.82
C PHE A 564 21.78 -2.03 18.02
N TRP A 565 21.21 -3.23 17.97
CA TRP A 565 19.79 -3.48 18.25
C TRP A 565 19.64 -4.11 19.63
N ASP A 566 18.91 -3.45 20.52
CA ASP A 566 18.74 -3.92 21.89
C ASP A 566 17.41 -4.68 22.02
N GLY A 567 17.48 -6.02 21.94
CA GLY A 567 16.29 -6.89 21.93
C GLY A 567 16.44 -8.28 22.55
N ALA A 568 17.65 -8.70 22.95
CA ALA A 568 17.87 -10.07 23.47
C ALA A 568 19.11 -10.22 24.38
N GLY A 569 19.53 -9.16 25.08
CA GLY A 569 20.68 -9.25 26.01
C GLY A 569 22.06 -9.45 25.33
N THR A 570 22.16 -9.16 24.03
CA THR A 570 23.42 -9.20 23.27
C THR A 570 23.59 -7.91 22.46
N GLN A 571 24.76 -7.26 22.57
CA GLN A 571 25.14 -6.10 21.75
C GLN A 571 25.68 -6.59 20.40
N VAL A 572 24.79 -6.97 19.48
CA VAL A 572 25.18 -7.37 18.12
C VAL A 572 25.05 -6.17 17.19
N SER A 573 26.13 -5.88 16.46
CA SER A 573 26.13 -4.87 15.40
C SER A 573 25.10 -5.25 14.32
N ALA A 574 24.15 -4.34 14.08
CA ALA A 574 23.13 -4.40 13.05
C ALA A 574 23.57 -3.72 11.75
N GLY A 575 24.63 -2.92 11.76
CA GLY A 575 25.14 -2.21 10.59
C GLY A 575 26.04 -1.04 10.96
N THR A 576 26.50 -0.30 9.95
CA THR A 576 27.34 0.88 10.14
C THR A 576 26.70 2.12 9.53
N ILE A 577 26.96 3.27 10.15
CA ILE A 577 26.62 4.58 9.60
C ILE A 577 27.93 5.33 9.36
N GLU A 578 28.05 6.01 8.23
CA GLU A 578 29.14 6.94 7.93
C GLU A 578 28.56 8.33 7.77
N ILE A 579 29.07 9.29 8.54
CA ILE A 579 28.74 10.72 8.40
C ILE A 579 29.99 11.42 7.87
N ALA A 580 29.90 12.02 6.70
CA ALA A 580 30.98 12.76 6.06
C ALA A 580 30.59 14.21 5.81
N VAL A 581 31.51 15.13 6.04
CA VAL A 581 31.38 16.54 5.65
C VAL A 581 32.40 16.82 4.56
N LEU A 582 31.94 17.05 3.34
CA LEU A 582 32.76 17.19 2.14
C LEU A 582 32.63 18.61 1.59
N SER A 583 33.65 19.07 0.85
CA SER A 583 33.53 20.27 0.04
C SER A 583 32.69 19.96 -1.20
N ALA A 584 31.72 20.82 -1.50
CA ALA A 584 30.89 20.70 -2.69
C ALA A 584 30.89 21.99 -3.49
N SER A 585 30.52 21.88 -4.77
CA SER A 585 30.28 23.02 -5.64
C SER A 585 29.08 22.74 -6.54
N GLY A 586 28.54 23.79 -7.16
CA GLY A 586 27.42 23.68 -8.11
C GLY A 586 27.68 22.82 -9.35
N ALA A 587 28.92 22.40 -9.59
CA ALA A 587 29.32 21.52 -10.69
C ALA A 587 29.21 20.02 -10.37
N ASP A 588 28.79 19.65 -9.16
CA ASP A 588 28.59 18.23 -8.80
C ASP A 588 27.54 17.58 -9.72
N VAL A 589 27.93 16.48 -10.36
CA VAL A 589 27.11 15.73 -11.33
C VAL A 589 25.87 15.12 -10.68
N ARG A 590 25.90 14.91 -9.36
CA ARG A 590 24.78 14.34 -8.58
C ARG A 590 23.68 15.36 -8.30
N LEU A 591 23.93 16.65 -8.51
CA LEU A 591 22.92 17.69 -8.29
C LEU A 591 21.80 17.59 -9.35
N PRO A 592 20.51 17.66 -8.95
CA PRO A 592 19.39 17.54 -9.88
C PRO A 592 19.43 18.58 -10.99
N ARG A 593 19.03 18.19 -12.21
CA ARG A 593 19.07 19.08 -13.40
C ARG A 593 18.17 20.29 -13.26
N TRP A 594 17.07 20.16 -12.53
CA TRP A 594 16.13 21.25 -12.28
C TRP A 594 16.65 22.31 -11.29
N LEU A 595 17.78 22.07 -10.60
CA LEU A 595 18.30 23.00 -9.59
C LEU A 595 18.79 24.31 -10.24
N PRO A 596 18.27 25.49 -9.85
CA PRO A 596 18.64 26.78 -10.43
C PRO A 596 20.14 27.07 -10.35
N GLN A 597 20.68 27.77 -11.35
CA GLN A 597 22.10 28.11 -11.41
C GLN A 597 22.54 29.05 -10.27
N ALA A 598 21.66 29.94 -9.82
CA ALA A 598 21.91 30.82 -8.68
C ALA A 598 22.13 30.03 -7.38
N ASP A 599 21.34 28.98 -7.16
CA ASP A 599 21.49 28.11 -5.99
C ASP A 599 22.71 27.19 -6.10
N ARG A 600 23.01 26.70 -7.30
CA ARG A 600 24.27 25.97 -7.57
C ARG A 600 25.50 26.79 -7.15
N ALA A 601 25.49 28.10 -7.39
CA ALA A 601 26.59 28.99 -7.02
C ALA A 601 26.74 29.19 -5.49
N ARG A 602 25.70 28.91 -4.70
CA ARG A 602 25.71 29.04 -3.23
C ARG A 602 26.26 27.80 -2.52
N ILE A 603 26.30 26.64 -3.18
CA ILE A 603 26.75 25.38 -2.56
C ILE A 603 28.21 25.48 -2.12
N ARG A 604 28.48 25.06 -0.87
CA ARG A 604 29.82 25.00 -0.26
C ARG A 604 30.14 23.64 0.35
N TYR A 605 29.15 23.00 0.97
CA TYR A 605 29.34 21.72 1.66
C TYR A 605 28.37 20.64 1.14
N GLU A 606 28.82 19.39 1.15
CA GLU A 606 27.99 18.18 1.09
C GLU A 606 28.10 17.48 2.44
N ALA A 607 26.99 17.37 3.15
CA ALA A 607 26.85 16.51 4.31
C ALA A 607 26.27 15.18 3.86
N ARG A 608 27.05 14.10 3.95
CA ARG A 608 26.65 12.77 3.50
C ARG A 608 26.47 11.84 4.69
N VAL A 609 25.33 11.17 4.76
CA VAL A 609 25.06 10.10 5.70
C VAL A 609 24.81 8.82 4.91
N SER A 610 25.72 7.85 5.02
CA SER A 610 25.59 6.53 4.38
C SER A 610 25.29 5.48 5.44
N LEU A 611 24.33 4.60 5.19
CA LEU A 611 23.96 3.51 6.09
C LEU A 611 24.14 2.18 5.37
N GLU A 612 24.74 1.21 6.04
CA GLU A 612 24.87 -0.15 5.50
C GLU A 612 24.56 -1.18 6.59
N THR A 613 23.61 -2.08 6.32
CA THR A 613 23.28 -3.20 7.22
C THR A 613 24.41 -4.21 7.30
N ALA A 614 24.66 -4.78 8.48
CA ALA A 614 25.67 -5.81 8.68
C ALA A 614 25.34 -7.07 7.83
N PRO A 615 26.34 -7.87 7.40
CA PRO A 615 26.11 -9.00 6.49
C PRO A 615 25.09 -10.04 6.99
N TRP A 616 24.94 -10.21 8.30
CA TRP A 616 23.95 -11.13 8.87
C TRP A 616 22.53 -10.52 8.87
N VAL A 617 22.40 -9.20 9.07
CA VAL A 617 21.13 -8.46 8.96
C VAL A 617 20.69 -8.40 7.51
N ALA A 618 21.61 -8.14 6.59
CA ALA A 618 21.37 -8.08 5.14
C ALA A 618 20.75 -9.38 4.56
N ARG A 619 20.85 -10.51 5.28
CA ARG A 619 20.18 -11.77 4.90
C ARG A 619 18.65 -11.67 4.96
N PHE A 620 18.11 -10.75 5.75
CA PHE A 620 16.67 -10.56 5.90
C PHE A 620 16.20 -9.11 5.79
N PHE A 621 17.10 -8.14 5.93
CA PHE A 621 16.87 -6.73 5.65
C PHE A 621 18.18 -6.11 5.14
N GLU A 622 18.32 -6.03 3.82
CA GLU A 622 19.44 -5.35 3.17
C GLU A 622 19.09 -3.87 3.02
N ALA A 623 19.89 -2.97 3.59
CA ALA A 623 19.77 -1.52 3.39
C ALA A 623 21.13 -0.89 3.13
N ARG A 624 21.17 -0.02 2.10
CA ARG A 624 22.34 0.72 1.61
C ARG A 624 21.95 2.15 1.27
N ASP A 625 21.43 2.85 2.25
CA ASP A 625 20.83 4.16 2.05
C ASP A 625 21.89 5.25 2.08
N VAL A 626 21.73 6.25 1.22
CA VAL A 626 22.59 7.42 1.21
C VAL A 626 21.74 8.68 1.23
N PHE A 627 21.94 9.50 2.25
CA PHE A 627 21.35 10.82 2.37
C PHE A 627 22.42 11.87 2.13
N ARG A 628 22.12 12.88 1.31
CA ARG A 628 23.04 13.98 1.00
C ARG A 628 22.32 15.30 1.20
N THR A 629 22.93 16.18 1.96
CA THR A 629 22.48 17.56 2.09
C THR A 629 23.54 18.48 1.54
N TYR A 630 23.19 19.27 0.54
CA TYR A 630 24.03 20.34 0.02
C TYR A 630 23.66 21.65 0.70
N THR A 631 24.64 22.33 1.29
CA THR A 631 24.42 23.59 2.01
C THR A 631 25.26 24.74 1.49
N ASP A 632 24.83 25.96 1.82
CA ASP A 632 25.68 27.14 1.75
C ASP A 632 26.67 27.23 2.94
N ASP A 633 27.38 28.37 3.02
CA ASP A 633 28.37 28.69 4.07
C ASP A 633 27.76 28.87 5.47
N GLN A 634 26.45 29.12 5.54
CA GLN A 634 25.71 29.22 6.79
C GLN A 634 24.99 27.92 7.16
N PHE A 635 25.33 26.82 6.48
CA PHE A 635 24.72 25.51 6.65
C PHE A 635 23.21 25.50 6.36
N ARG A 636 22.70 26.44 5.55
CA ARG A 636 21.30 26.37 5.09
C ARG A 636 21.21 25.32 3.99
N PRO A 637 20.26 24.38 4.06
CA PRO A 637 20.08 23.41 2.99
C PRO A 637 19.65 24.13 1.71
N ILE A 638 20.17 23.67 0.58
CA ILE A 638 19.75 24.07 -0.77
C ILE A 638 19.01 22.90 -1.40
N VAL A 639 19.59 21.70 -1.32
CA VAL A 639 18.96 20.47 -1.77
C VAL A 639 19.34 19.32 -0.87
N HIS A 640 18.34 18.52 -0.48
CA HIS A 640 18.50 17.27 0.25
C HIS A 640 18.09 16.11 -0.67
N LEU A 641 18.98 15.14 -0.84
CA LEU A 641 18.80 13.95 -1.68
C LEU A 641 18.75 12.71 -0.80
N ARG A 642 17.85 11.79 -1.14
CA ARG A 642 17.64 10.53 -0.44
C ARG A 642 17.70 9.39 -1.45
N GLU A 643 18.79 8.63 -1.43
CA GLU A 643 18.98 7.43 -2.24
C GLU A 643 18.72 6.21 -1.34
N ILE A 644 17.47 5.73 -1.32
CA ILE A 644 17.08 4.57 -0.52
C ILE A 644 17.31 3.31 -1.36
N ARG A 645 18.10 2.37 -0.84
CA ARG A 645 18.45 1.10 -1.51
C ARG A 645 18.27 -0.04 -0.52
N GLU A 646 17.02 -0.47 -0.37
CA GLU A 646 16.62 -1.53 0.55
C GLU A 646 16.26 -2.81 -0.22
N GLY A 647 17.27 -3.64 -0.52
CA GLY A 647 17.12 -4.82 -1.38
C GLY A 647 16.68 -4.46 -2.80
N ARG A 648 15.41 -4.73 -3.15
CA ARG A 648 14.81 -4.33 -4.45
C ARG A 648 14.12 -2.97 -4.41
N ARG A 649 13.86 -2.43 -3.21
CA ARG A 649 13.29 -1.10 -3.06
C ARG A 649 14.37 -0.09 -3.40
N GLN A 650 14.17 0.62 -4.49
CA GLN A 650 15.05 1.70 -4.93
C GLN A 650 14.21 2.95 -5.07
N VAL A 651 14.48 3.94 -4.24
CA VAL A 651 13.74 5.19 -4.20
C VAL A 651 14.74 6.32 -4.19
N ASP A 652 14.56 7.25 -5.12
CA ASP A 652 15.29 8.50 -5.10
C ASP A 652 14.29 9.62 -4.82
N GLN A 653 14.56 10.39 -3.77
CA GLN A 653 13.75 11.56 -3.43
C GLN A 653 14.65 12.77 -3.32
N SER A 654 14.09 13.92 -3.64
CA SER A 654 14.77 15.19 -3.47
C SER A 654 13.87 16.24 -2.85
N VAL A 655 14.48 17.08 -2.03
CA VAL A 655 13.83 18.21 -1.38
C VAL A 655 14.62 19.46 -1.72
N TYR A 656 13.97 20.44 -2.33
CA TYR A 656 14.52 21.74 -2.64
C TYR A 656 14.15 22.74 -1.54
N HIS A 657 15.11 23.55 -1.12
CA HIS A 657 14.91 24.61 -0.14
C HIS A 657 15.20 25.97 -0.78
N ASP A 658 14.15 26.78 -0.93
CA ASP A 658 14.19 28.10 -1.59
C ASP A 658 14.86 29.19 -0.72
N GLY A 659 15.50 28.84 0.40
CA GLY A 659 16.22 29.77 1.27
C GLY A 659 15.45 31.07 1.58
N ALA A 660 15.77 32.15 0.84
CA ALA A 660 15.13 33.45 0.96
C ALA A 660 13.62 33.46 0.60
N GLY A 661 13.16 32.55 -0.28
CA GLY A 661 11.74 32.43 -0.63
C GLY A 661 10.88 31.76 0.44
N GLY A 662 11.51 31.07 1.42
CA GLY A 662 10.79 30.46 2.54
C GLY A 662 9.85 29.32 2.12
N VAL A 663 10.18 28.60 1.04
CA VAL A 663 9.41 27.46 0.54
C VAL A 663 10.31 26.23 0.43
N VAL A 664 9.80 25.08 0.88
CA VAL A 664 10.43 23.77 0.71
C VAL A 664 9.59 22.92 -0.22
N ARG A 665 10.19 22.38 -1.28
CA ARG A 665 9.50 21.58 -2.29
C ARG A 665 9.99 20.14 -2.29
N VAL A 666 9.07 19.19 -2.25
CA VAL A 666 9.39 17.76 -2.45
C VAL A 666 9.34 17.49 -3.95
N VAL A 667 10.50 17.52 -4.61
CA VAL A 667 10.62 17.45 -6.08
C VAL A 667 11.08 16.05 -6.49
N PRO A 668 10.44 15.41 -7.48
CA PRO A 668 10.97 14.18 -8.06
C PRO A 668 12.36 14.40 -8.68
N PRO A 669 13.34 13.50 -8.50
CA PRO A 669 14.68 13.68 -9.05
C PRO A 669 14.72 13.88 -10.57
N GLU A 670 13.81 13.25 -11.29
CA GLU A 670 13.65 13.29 -12.74
C GLU A 670 12.82 14.48 -13.27
N ALA A 671 12.34 15.35 -12.37
CA ALA A 671 11.53 16.48 -12.76
C ALA A 671 12.25 17.43 -13.74
N ALA A 672 11.48 18.04 -14.64
CA ALA A 672 12.01 19.05 -15.56
C ALA A 672 12.24 20.41 -14.87
N SER A 673 11.54 20.69 -13.77
CA SER A 673 11.59 21.96 -13.04
C SER A 673 11.28 21.77 -11.55
N VAL A 674 11.71 22.75 -10.74
CA VAL A 674 11.44 22.82 -9.29
C VAL A 674 9.94 22.77 -8.97
N ASP A 675 9.10 23.33 -9.85
CA ASP A 675 7.66 23.46 -9.63
C ASP A 675 6.87 22.15 -9.80
N ALA A 676 7.54 21.06 -10.19
CA ALA A 676 6.89 19.77 -10.36
C ALA A 676 6.41 19.12 -9.05
N GLY A 677 6.93 19.58 -7.91
CA GLY A 677 6.59 19.09 -6.57
C GLY A 677 5.79 20.10 -5.76
N PRO A 678 4.95 19.65 -4.80
CA PRO A 678 4.26 20.56 -3.88
C PRO A 678 5.28 21.37 -3.07
N GLY A 679 5.01 22.67 -2.95
CA GLY A 679 5.76 23.57 -2.08
C GLY A 679 5.04 23.75 -0.75
N PHE A 680 5.81 23.79 0.32
CA PHE A 680 5.34 24.04 1.68
C PHE A 680 6.14 25.20 2.23
N ARG A 681 5.48 26.24 2.73
CA ARG A 681 6.20 27.32 3.40
C ARG A 681 6.95 26.79 4.61
N ALA A 682 8.15 27.29 4.81
CA ALA A 682 9.01 26.98 5.93
C ALA A 682 9.77 28.24 6.35
N PRO A 683 10.27 28.31 7.60
CA PRO A 683 11.19 29.38 7.99
C PRO A 683 12.35 29.50 7.00
N THR A 684 12.74 30.73 6.65
CA THR A 684 13.82 31.01 5.67
C THR A 684 15.19 30.49 6.12
N ASP A 685 15.31 30.19 7.41
CA ASP A 685 16.45 29.61 8.09
C ASP A 685 16.18 28.18 8.57
N ALA A 686 15.14 27.51 8.07
CA ALA A 686 14.91 26.10 8.35
C ALA A 686 16.10 25.25 7.85
N ARG A 687 16.48 24.26 8.64
CA ARG A 687 17.48 23.25 8.29
C ARG A 687 16.79 21.92 7.98
N ASP A 688 17.35 21.08 7.14
CA ASP A 688 16.98 19.66 7.17
C ASP A 688 17.66 18.99 8.39
N PRO A 689 17.28 17.75 8.78
CA PRO A 689 17.86 17.10 9.95
C PRO A 689 19.39 16.98 9.94
N ILE A 690 20.02 16.82 8.77
CA ILE A 690 21.49 16.70 8.63
C ILE A 690 22.12 18.09 8.75
N ALA A 691 21.56 19.10 8.07
CA ALA A 691 22.00 20.49 8.18
C ALA A 691 21.85 21.03 9.62
N ALA A 692 20.80 20.60 10.34
CA ALA A 692 20.60 20.97 11.75
C ALA A 692 21.71 20.40 12.63
N LEU A 693 22.11 19.14 12.43
CA LEU A 693 23.25 18.54 13.12
C LEU A 693 24.54 19.31 12.83
N LEU A 694 24.80 19.70 11.58
CA LEU A 694 25.97 20.51 11.24
C LEU A 694 25.95 21.87 11.96
N LEU A 695 24.80 22.56 11.95
CA LEU A 695 24.66 23.83 12.64
C LEU A 695 24.95 23.69 14.14
N VAL A 696 24.34 22.71 14.81
CA VAL A 696 24.54 22.43 16.25
C VAL A 696 26.02 22.25 16.57
N ARG A 697 26.78 21.56 15.71
CA ARG A 697 28.23 21.34 15.88
C ARG A 697 29.09 22.60 15.75
N THR A 698 28.53 23.70 15.25
CA THR A 698 29.22 25.00 15.19
C THR A 698 28.92 25.88 16.40
N LEU A 699 27.91 25.54 17.20
CA LEU A 699 27.46 26.38 18.31
C LEU A 699 28.40 26.25 19.51
N ALA A 700 28.57 27.36 20.23
CA ALA A 700 29.25 27.39 21.52
C ALA A 700 28.37 26.76 22.62
N LEU A 701 28.27 25.43 22.61
CA LEU A 701 27.46 24.67 23.57
C LEU A 701 28.18 24.51 24.90
N ALA A 702 27.46 24.69 26.00
CA ALA A 702 27.90 24.46 27.37
C ALA A 702 26.77 23.79 28.19
N ALA A 703 27.10 23.25 29.37
CA ALA A 703 26.08 22.74 30.28
C ALA A 703 25.06 23.84 30.64
N GLY A 704 23.78 23.49 30.65
CA GLY A 704 22.67 24.42 30.84
C GLY A 704 22.26 25.22 29.61
N ALA A 705 23.05 25.21 28.52
CA ALA A 705 22.63 25.83 27.27
C ALA A 705 21.43 25.08 26.67
N GLU A 706 20.58 25.80 25.95
CA GLU A 706 19.49 25.22 25.17
C GLU A 706 19.67 25.56 23.70
N VAL A 707 19.25 24.63 22.84
CA VAL A 707 19.33 24.78 21.40
C VAL A 707 17.94 24.58 20.81
N ALA A 708 17.51 25.57 20.04
CA ALA A 708 16.30 25.52 19.24
C ALA A 708 16.67 25.74 17.77
N VAL A 709 16.34 24.80 16.88
CA VAL A 709 16.59 24.94 15.44
C VAL A 709 15.30 24.63 14.68
N PRO A 710 14.83 25.52 13.78
CA PRO A 710 13.75 25.19 12.86
C PRO A 710 14.23 24.10 11.90
N VAL A 711 13.50 22.98 11.86
CA VAL A 711 13.81 21.84 11.00
C VAL A 711 12.69 21.59 10.02
N ASN A 712 12.99 21.46 8.73
CA ASN A 712 12.06 20.94 7.74
C ASN A 712 12.47 19.53 7.30
N ASP A 713 11.60 18.55 7.50
CA ASP A 713 11.81 17.17 7.06
C ASP A 713 10.72 16.77 6.05
N MET A 714 11.08 16.71 4.75
CA MET A 714 10.16 16.34 3.67
C MET A 714 8.86 17.17 3.65
N GLY A 715 8.95 18.48 3.90
CA GLY A 715 7.80 19.39 3.99
C GLY A 715 7.19 19.52 5.39
N ARG A 716 7.70 18.79 6.40
CA ARG A 716 7.27 18.92 7.80
C ARG A 716 8.05 20.02 8.51
N ASN A 717 7.37 21.08 8.92
CA ASN A 717 7.96 22.07 9.82
C ASN A 717 7.96 21.55 11.26
N LEU A 718 9.16 21.40 11.81
CA LEU A 718 9.46 20.92 13.16
C LEU A 718 10.35 21.93 13.86
N THR A 719 10.42 21.87 15.18
CA THR A 719 11.49 22.54 15.94
C THR A 719 12.28 21.49 16.68
N LEU A 720 13.59 21.41 16.41
CA LEU A 720 14.51 20.67 17.24
C LEU A 720 14.71 21.45 18.54
N GLN A 721 14.31 20.90 19.67
CA GLN A 721 14.54 21.48 20.99
C GLN A 721 15.39 20.52 21.82
N SER A 722 16.54 20.96 22.32
CA SER A 722 17.44 20.10 23.11
C SER A 722 17.06 19.97 24.58
N GLY A 723 16.33 20.95 25.13
CA GLY A 723 16.33 21.23 26.57
C GLY A 723 17.73 21.63 27.08
N PRO A 724 17.91 21.81 28.41
CA PRO A 724 19.19 22.18 28.98
C PRO A 724 20.19 21.03 28.85
N LEU A 725 21.33 21.31 28.21
CA LEU A 725 22.40 20.34 28.03
C LEU A 725 23.01 19.93 29.37
N GLN A 726 23.29 18.64 29.56
CA GLN A 726 23.93 18.13 30.76
C GLN A 726 25.39 17.78 30.46
N ALA A 727 26.32 18.25 31.28
CA ALA A 727 27.70 17.78 31.20
C ALA A 727 27.85 16.49 32.01
N GLU A 728 28.34 15.44 31.37
CA GLU A 728 28.59 14.15 32.01
C GLU A 728 29.82 13.48 31.43
N THR A 729 30.31 12.44 32.11
CA THR A 729 31.42 11.62 31.61
C THR A 729 30.86 10.26 31.26
N ILE A 730 30.94 9.90 29.98
CA ILE A 730 30.49 8.60 29.49
C ILE A 730 31.68 7.66 29.33
N GLU A 731 31.42 6.36 29.47
CA GLU A 731 32.35 5.33 29.03
C GLU A 731 32.11 5.07 27.55
N TRP A 732 33.11 5.37 26.73
CA TRP A 732 33.09 5.18 25.29
C TRP A 732 34.29 4.31 24.89
N ARG A 733 34.01 3.09 24.43
CA ARG A 733 35.01 2.08 24.02
C ARG A 733 36.13 1.84 25.07
N GLY A 734 35.77 1.83 26.35
CA GLY A 734 36.70 1.63 27.47
C GLY A 734 37.48 2.88 27.88
N GLN A 735 37.17 4.05 27.30
CA GLN A 735 37.74 5.34 27.69
C GLN A 735 36.67 6.22 28.35
N ARG A 736 37.06 7.00 29.36
CA ARG A 736 36.18 8.00 29.99
C ARG A 736 36.33 9.32 29.24
N VAL A 737 35.27 9.76 28.60
CA VAL A 737 35.27 10.98 27.76
C VAL A 737 34.22 11.96 28.29
N PRO A 738 34.57 13.26 28.45
CA PRO A 738 33.59 14.29 28.77
C PRO A 738 32.65 14.52 27.59
N ALA A 739 31.35 14.47 27.86
CA ALA A 739 30.30 14.61 26.87
C ALA A 739 29.24 15.62 27.31
N LEU A 740 28.61 16.26 26.33
CA LEU A 740 27.40 17.04 26.48
C LEU A 740 26.22 16.16 26.07
N HIS A 741 25.40 15.79 27.03
CA HIS A 741 24.17 15.04 26.81
C HIS A 741 23.03 16.00 26.48
N MET A 742 22.39 15.75 25.34
CA MET A 742 21.19 16.44 24.90
C MET A 742 20.07 15.45 24.63
N ARG A 743 18.84 15.85 24.93
CA ARG A 743 17.63 15.07 24.65
C ARG A 743 16.82 15.79 23.57
N PRO A 744 17.22 15.69 22.29
CA PRO A 744 16.52 16.37 21.23
C PRO A 744 15.07 15.86 21.12
N ALA A 745 14.14 16.77 21.31
CA ALA A 745 12.75 16.59 20.96
C ALA A 745 12.49 17.30 19.62
N LEU A 746 12.03 16.55 18.62
CA LEU A 746 11.44 17.14 17.42
C LEU A 746 10.00 17.46 17.74
N VAL A 747 9.75 18.73 18.10
CA VAL A 747 8.44 19.19 18.55
C VAL A 747 7.65 19.71 17.36
N GLN A 748 6.42 19.20 17.25
CA GLN A 748 5.36 19.75 16.40
C GLN A 748 4.46 20.66 17.25
N ARG A 749 3.80 21.64 16.64
CA ARG A 749 2.86 22.53 17.35
C ARG A 749 1.71 21.78 18.07
N VAL A 750 1.27 20.62 17.54
CA VAL A 750 0.29 19.72 18.21
C VAL A 750 0.77 18.28 18.10
N GLN A 751 0.85 17.60 19.24
CA GLN A 751 1.51 16.29 19.38
C GLN A 751 0.48 15.20 19.71
N ARG A 752 0.18 14.31 18.75
CA ARG A 752 -0.73 13.15 18.97
C ARG A 752 -0.03 11.90 19.50
N ARG A 753 1.30 11.80 19.36
CA ARG A 753 2.12 10.69 19.85
C ARG A 753 3.36 11.23 20.51
N ALA A 754 3.80 10.57 21.58
CA ALA A 754 5.09 10.87 22.20
C ALA A 754 6.19 10.76 21.12
N PRO A 755 7.09 11.76 21.02
CA PRO A 755 8.21 11.70 20.09
C PRO A 755 9.11 10.51 20.48
N PRO A 756 9.83 9.91 19.53
CA PRO A 756 10.84 8.92 19.88
C PRO A 756 11.80 9.55 20.90
N ALA A 757 12.10 8.83 21.98
CA ALA A 757 13.06 9.31 22.94
C ALA A 757 14.45 9.15 22.32
N ILE A 758 15.10 10.29 22.05
CA ILE A 758 16.45 10.34 21.51
C ILE A 758 17.34 10.93 22.60
N ASP A 759 18.35 10.19 22.99
CA ASP A 759 19.45 10.67 23.81
C ASP A 759 20.69 10.76 22.93
N LEU A 760 21.28 11.95 22.82
CA LEU A 760 22.45 12.24 21.98
C LEU A 760 23.57 12.78 22.85
N TRP A 761 24.73 12.14 22.79
CA TRP A 761 25.94 12.55 23.49
C TRP A 761 26.94 13.12 22.52
N LEU A 762 27.25 14.41 22.65
CA LEU A 762 28.26 15.11 21.87
C LEU A 762 29.57 15.18 22.66
N SER A 763 30.72 15.14 22.00
CA SER A 763 31.99 15.43 22.65
C SER A 763 32.00 16.86 23.22
N ALA A 764 32.59 17.05 24.39
CA ALA A 764 32.69 18.37 25.02
C ALA A 764 33.75 19.29 24.37
N ASP A 765 34.61 18.75 23.49
CA ASP A 765 35.59 19.49 22.71
C ASP A 765 34.95 20.25 21.54
N GLU A 766 35.69 21.20 20.94
CA GLU A 766 35.18 22.07 19.86
C GLU A 766 34.59 21.31 18.68
N ARG A 767 34.94 20.03 18.49
CA ARG A 767 34.46 19.19 17.39
C ARG A 767 32.99 18.80 17.52
N ARG A 768 32.46 18.77 18.76
CA ARG A 768 31.07 18.39 19.09
C ARG A 768 30.63 17.12 18.36
N LEU A 769 31.50 16.11 18.29
CA LEU A 769 31.23 14.86 17.59
C LEU A 769 30.12 14.08 18.31
N PRO A 770 29.12 13.55 17.59
CA PRO A 770 28.24 12.54 18.16
C PRO A 770 29.08 11.34 18.59
N LEU A 771 29.11 11.05 19.88
CA LEU A 771 29.82 9.90 20.47
C LEU A 771 28.87 8.70 20.58
N ARG A 772 27.63 8.97 21.00
CA ARG A 772 26.58 7.97 21.16
C ARG A 772 25.21 8.58 20.87
N ILE A 773 24.32 7.78 20.28
CA ILE A 773 22.91 8.11 20.07
C ILE A 773 22.08 6.90 20.49
N ASP A 774 21.21 7.06 21.48
CA ASP A 774 20.22 6.05 21.83
C ASP A 774 18.86 6.52 21.33
N VAL A 775 18.17 5.68 20.55
CA VAL A 775 16.84 5.94 20.01
C VAL A 775 15.90 4.86 20.49
N ALA A 776 14.88 5.25 21.27
CA ALA A 776 13.78 4.38 21.64
C ALA A 776 12.54 4.72 20.80
N ALA A 777 12.13 3.77 19.96
CA ALA A 777 10.99 3.92 19.05
C ALA A 777 10.08 2.68 19.10
N GLY A 778 8.96 2.72 18.37
CA GLY A 778 7.97 1.64 18.34
C GLY A 778 8.47 0.29 17.79
N PHE A 779 9.69 0.22 17.26
CA PHE A 779 10.34 -0.98 16.74
C PHE A 779 11.49 -1.50 17.63
N GLY A 780 11.69 -0.92 18.83
CA GLY A 780 12.73 -1.29 19.77
C GLY A 780 13.68 -0.15 20.12
N ARG A 781 14.79 -0.49 20.79
CA ARG A 781 15.87 0.45 21.11
C ARG A 781 17.04 0.22 20.16
N VAL A 782 17.50 1.30 19.53
CA VAL A 782 18.70 1.33 18.70
C VAL A 782 19.75 2.17 19.39
N ARG A 783 20.98 1.66 19.45
CA ARG A 783 22.13 2.44 19.90
C ARG A 783 23.10 2.63 18.74
N VAL A 784 23.58 3.84 18.55
CA VAL A 784 24.60 4.20 17.55
C VAL A 784 25.82 4.70 18.31
N GLU A 785 27.00 4.12 18.08
CA GLU A 785 28.24 4.50 18.77
C GLU A 785 29.34 4.84 17.77
N LEU A 786 30.10 5.90 18.04
CA LEU A 786 31.24 6.30 17.22
C LEU A 786 32.35 5.24 17.29
N ILE A 787 32.83 4.77 16.14
CA ILE A 787 33.95 3.83 16.01
C ILE A 787 35.25 4.61 15.85
N GLU A 788 35.30 5.45 14.83
CA GLU A 788 36.46 6.25 14.44
C GLU A 788 35.99 7.55 13.79
N SER A 789 36.82 8.60 13.89
CA SER A 789 36.61 9.86 13.19
C SER A 789 37.94 10.33 12.63
N ARG A 790 37.97 10.60 11.33
CA ARG A 790 39.11 11.20 10.62
C ARG A 790 38.80 12.67 10.40
N PRO A 791 39.61 13.61 10.95
CA PRO A 791 39.38 15.03 10.76
C PRO A 791 39.64 15.43 9.29
N GLY A 792 38.89 16.42 8.81
CA GLY A 792 39.15 17.04 7.51
C GLY A 792 40.34 17.99 7.53
N ALA A 793 40.79 18.41 6.35
CA ALA A 793 41.80 19.45 6.23
C ALA A 793 41.11 20.82 6.11
N PRO A 794 41.46 21.82 6.94
CA PRO A 794 40.93 23.17 6.78
C PRO A 794 41.32 23.71 5.39
N ARG A 795 40.41 24.45 4.75
CA ARG A 795 40.76 25.22 3.55
C ARG A 795 41.81 26.26 3.95
N THR A 796 42.95 26.25 3.27
CA THR A 796 43.96 27.31 3.35
C THR A 796 43.54 28.51 2.53
#